data_AF-A0AAW1NDV9-F1
#
_entry.id   AF-A0AAW1NDV9-F1
#
_cell.length_a   1.000
_cell.length_b   1.000
_cell.length_c   1.000
_cell.angle_alpha   90.00
_cell.angle_beta   90.00
_cell.angle_gamma   90.00
#
_symmetry.space_group_name_H-M   'P 1'
#
loop_
_entity.id
_entity.type
_entity.pdbx_description
1 polymer ?
#
loop_
_entity_poly.entity_id
_entity_poly.type
_entity_poly.pdbx_seq_one_letter_code
_entity_poly.pdbx_strand_id
1 'polypeptide(L)'
;MATEVDKKRLYSYLDVMVTPLVQIFGVTIHCDDDELLEGDYEIYGQIRVTDKLDQSFYMFNQDKNHPQRISFDEPLLLTSPLNEMDAVIIPSEHVSMDVLLFDRVRYDMVVAKGSISLDRTISGKEWFEEYLEKRVFGVNNLYANVQYAIFPYAVTANIDVFFFVKDDNFDSLEDVDTSGFCCLDSTRFAEVNDKYDATTYSENACSTIANLYGTVSATCAVNQNDGKFTYPQSLLFRKPNEDSIEIESGSYIDLSRSVVAVPAYSSLKIQASLSYRDSPSPAVSGDLEFTPDWCWKSKKDIVGDNGRIRVRVTWRCAYKQLYRVSSEKRLIPLTPQIEESKSSNPIKRSKPFGEHHSLATVNDDGVSPEQQPTLDLSGNCILPAPSLPVNSVVEVYSVVVCSKDRKPFKFYGSVRVDDGFPFPILSIDQSCPQDCPNSGMHIIPKGVNRHARTINQFCVHVDLMDVTGDAISRGSVHLKGIDIYKYPNRRWCFVVRGGTGFAAIHFSAIPDAVVAAVDVKLLGTSLPGVVKGEIYACHGNWDPPRSYHEQLFRSVLFYGTDDSVLLHEPESALPLQKSVVSLPRCSYLTIKAALSLHPICGKTQSLEGDLTFTGNEDSPKEIGNADFHVRVSVKFFIP
;
A
#
# COMPACT_ATOMS: atom_id res chain seq x y z
N MET A 1 16.28 -19.45 10.02
CA MET A 1 14.86 -19.88 10.20
C MET A 1 14.05 -18.69 10.69
N ALA A 2 13.14 -18.15 9.89
CA ALA A 2 12.19 -17.14 10.36
C ALA A 2 11.23 -17.79 11.37
N THR A 3 10.99 -17.14 12.51
CA THR A 3 10.13 -17.69 13.56
C THR A 3 8.69 -17.81 13.05
N GLU A 4 7.88 -18.68 13.65
CA GLU A 4 6.44 -18.80 13.32
C GLU A 4 5.71 -17.45 13.47
N VAL A 5 6.23 -16.57 14.34
CA VAL A 5 5.81 -15.18 14.54
C VAL A 5 6.10 -14.30 13.32
N ASP A 6 7.26 -14.46 12.68
CA ASP A 6 7.63 -13.71 11.47
C ASP A 6 6.79 -14.14 10.26
N LYS A 7 6.45 -15.44 10.16
CA LYS A 7 5.53 -15.95 9.15
C LYS A 7 4.11 -15.41 9.36
N LYS A 8 3.58 -15.44 10.59
CA LYS A 8 2.26 -14.85 10.91
C LYS A 8 2.20 -13.35 10.63
N ARG A 9 3.27 -12.60 10.91
CA ARG A 9 3.40 -11.19 10.49
C ARG A 9 3.33 -11.06 8.98
N LEU A 10 4.07 -11.87 8.21
CA LEU A 10 4.05 -11.79 6.75
C LEU A 10 2.67 -12.01 6.13
N TYR A 11 1.87 -12.93 6.67
CA TYR A 11 0.53 -13.20 6.15
C TYR A 11 -0.50 -12.16 6.54
N SER A 12 -0.32 -11.47 7.68
CA SER A 12 -1.13 -10.31 8.00
C SER A 12 -0.87 -9.16 7.02
N TYR A 13 0.34 -9.05 6.44
CA TYR A 13 0.71 -8.08 5.41
C TYR A 13 0.00 -8.21 4.05
N LEU A 14 -0.77 -9.28 3.77
CA LEU A 14 -1.22 -9.55 2.39
C LEU A 14 -2.57 -8.91 2.01
N ASP A 15 -3.41 -8.53 2.98
CA ASP A 15 -4.76 -7.99 2.73
C ASP A 15 -4.84 -6.45 2.45
N VAL A 16 -3.82 -5.65 2.74
CA VAL A 16 -3.72 -4.19 2.50
C VAL A 16 -3.00 -3.93 1.20
N MET A 17 -2.51 -4.99 0.56
CA MET A 17 -1.80 -4.97 -0.69
C MET A 17 -2.63 -4.47 -1.88
N VAL A 18 -3.89 -4.10 -1.63
CA VAL A 18 -4.94 -4.15 -2.66
C VAL A 18 -5.60 -2.80 -2.90
N THR A 19 -5.43 -1.83 -1.98
CA THR A 19 -6.12 -0.55 -2.08
C THR A 19 -5.18 0.56 -1.63
N PRO A 20 -4.69 1.41 -2.53
CA PRO A 20 -3.96 2.59 -2.10
C PRO A 20 -4.88 3.46 -1.24
N LEU A 21 -4.32 4.25 -0.35
CA LEU A 21 -5.07 5.23 0.46
C LEU A 21 -4.42 6.60 0.32
N VAL A 22 -5.24 7.65 0.30
CA VAL A 22 -4.75 9.02 0.44
C VAL A 22 -4.85 9.43 1.90
N GLN A 23 -3.74 9.88 2.46
CA GLN A 23 -3.70 10.56 3.75
C GLN A 23 -3.49 12.06 3.50
N ILE A 24 -4.48 12.87 3.85
CA ILE A 24 -4.30 14.33 3.96
C ILE A 24 -3.79 14.61 5.36
N PHE A 25 -2.60 15.19 5.51
CA PHE A 25 -2.02 15.46 6.83
C PHE A 25 -2.57 16.74 7.43
N GLY A 26 -2.65 17.79 6.61
CA GLY A 26 -3.11 19.08 7.06
C GLY A 26 -3.36 20.03 5.89
N VAL A 27 -4.02 21.13 6.21
CA VAL A 27 -4.19 22.27 5.31
C VAL A 27 -3.78 23.52 6.08
N THR A 28 -2.74 24.20 5.60
CA THR A 28 -2.22 25.44 6.21
C THR A 28 -2.53 26.62 5.30
N ILE A 29 -2.70 27.80 5.89
CA ILE A 29 -2.99 29.04 5.16
C ILE A 29 -1.72 29.89 5.11
N HIS A 30 -1.42 30.40 3.92
CA HIS A 30 -0.20 31.16 3.62
C HIS A 30 -0.55 32.41 2.79
N CYS A 31 0.34 33.40 2.83
CA CYS A 31 0.30 34.57 1.97
C CYS A 31 1.73 34.87 1.50
N ASP A 32 1.92 35.12 0.20
CA ASP A 32 3.22 35.58 -0.31
C ASP A 32 3.44 37.11 -0.09
N ASP A 33 2.42 37.84 0.39
CA ASP A 33 2.50 39.28 0.67
C ASP A 33 2.63 39.55 2.18
N ASP A 34 3.81 40.00 2.62
CA ASP A 34 4.15 40.24 4.04
C ASP A 34 3.19 41.22 4.76
N GLU A 35 2.61 42.18 4.04
CA GLU A 35 1.71 43.19 4.62
C GLU A 35 0.37 42.63 5.11
N LEU A 36 -0.02 41.42 4.65
CA LEU A 36 -1.28 40.78 5.03
C LEU A 36 -1.14 39.78 6.19
N LEU A 37 0.08 39.57 6.68
CA LEU A 37 0.43 38.55 7.68
C LEU A 37 0.10 38.95 9.12
N GLU A 38 -0.26 40.20 9.39
CA GLU A 38 -0.57 40.64 10.76
C GLU A 38 -1.95 40.15 11.23
N GLY A 39 -1.97 39.42 12.35
CA GLY A 39 -3.17 39.01 13.08
C GLY A 39 -3.70 37.61 12.74
N ASP A 40 -4.55 37.10 13.63
CA ASP A 40 -5.19 35.79 13.49
C ASP A 40 -6.12 35.73 12.27
N TYR A 41 -6.35 34.53 11.76
CA TYR A 41 -7.32 34.27 10.70
C TYR A 41 -8.59 33.67 11.29
N GLU A 42 -9.75 34.06 10.75
CA GLU A 42 -11.05 33.45 11.08
C GLU A 42 -11.58 32.72 9.85
N ILE A 43 -11.10 31.49 9.65
CA ILE A 43 -11.33 30.70 8.43
C ILE A 43 -12.68 29.99 8.49
N TYR A 44 -13.48 30.16 7.43
CA TYR A 44 -14.70 29.40 7.21
C TYR A 44 -14.82 28.90 5.76
N GLY A 45 -15.80 28.05 5.48
CA GLY A 45 -16.00 27.44 4.16
C GLY A 45 -15.89 25.92 4.21
N GLN A 46 -15.50 25.32 3.11
CA GLN A 46 -15.53 23.87 2.95
C GLN A 46 -14.33 23.31 2.20
N ILE A 47 -13.89 22.12 2.63
CA ILE A 47 -12.98 21.24 1.90
C ILE A 47 -13.75 19.94 1.69
N ARG A 48 -14.07 19.63 0.44
CA ARG A 48 -14.89 18.48 0.06
C ARG A 48 -14.08 17.52 -0.80
N VAL A 49 -13.98 16.28 -0.38
CA VAL A 49 -13.36 15.21 -1.18
C VAL A 49 -14.46 14.41 -1.84
N THR A 50 -14.34 14.17 -3.14
CA THR A 50 -15.27 13.36 -3.94
C THR A 50 -14.51 12.17 -4.52
N ASP A 51 -15.03 10.97 -4.29
CA ASP A 51 -14.48 9.74 -4.87
C ASP A 51 -15.10 9.40 -6.24
N LYS A 52 -14.62 8.31 -6.86
CA LYS A 52 -15.12 7.87 -8.18
C LYS A 52 -16.59 7.43 -8.21
N LEU A 53 -17.17 7.16 -7.04
CA LEU A 53 -18.55 6.74 -6.90
C LEU A 53 -19.45 7.97 -6.69
N ASP A 54 -18.92 9.16 -6.96
CA ASP A 54 -19.51 10.47 -6.67
C ASP A 54 -19.90 10.63 -5.19
N GLN A 55 -19.23 9.89 -4.30
CA GLN A 55 -19.43 10.05 -2.87
C GLN A 55 -18.55 11.18 -2.39
N SER A 56 -19.21 12.22 -1.90
CA SER A 56 -18.52 13.39 -1.36
C SER A 56 -18.63 13.43 0.15
N PHE A 57 -17.53 13.74 0.83
CA PHE A 57 -17.52 14.05 2.25
C PHE A 57 -16.71 15.30 2.52
N TYR A 58 -17.06 15.98 3.61
CA TYR A 58 -16.39 17.18 4.05
C TYR A 58 -15.25 16.83 5.00
N MET A 59 -14.05 17.29 4.67
CA MET A 59 -12.90 17.28 5.59
C MET A 59 -12.81 18.57 6.39
N PHE A 60 -13.47 19.63 5.94
CA PHE A 60 -13.64 20.88 6.68
C PHE A 60 -14.97 21.46 6.22
N ASN A 61 -15.80 21.89 7.16
CA ASN A 61 -17.08 22.54 6.87
C ASN A 61 -17.44 23.45 8.04
N GLN A 62 -17.01 24.70 7.96
CA GLN A 62 -17.27 25.71 8.98
C GLN A 62 -18.20 26.78 8.43
N ASP A 63 -19.22 27.11 9.20
CA ASP A 63 -20.13 28.20 8.88
C ASP A 63 -19.47 29.55 9.16
N LYS A 64 -19.90 30.58 8.42
CA LYS A 64 -19.40 31.96 8.60
C LYS A 64 -19.56 32.48 10.04
N ASN A 65 -20.59 32.06 10.76
CA ASN A 65 -20.83 32.50 12.13
C ASN A 65 -19.95 31.75 13.15
N HIS A 66 -19.41 30.60 12.76
CA HIS A 66 -18.55 29.74 13.59
C HIS A 66 -17.23 29.43 12.87
N PRO A 67 -16.43 30.46 12.51
CA PRO A 67 -15.16 30.24 11.82
C PRO A 67 -14.16 29.58 12.78
N GLN A 68 -13.21 28.85 12.21
CA GLN A 68 -12.04 28.39 12.96
C GLN A 68 -11.03 29.52 13.07
N ARG A 69 -10.62 29.85 14.30
CA ARG A 69 -9.49 30.74 14.57
C ARG A 69 -8.18 29.98 14.43
N ILE A 70 -7.26 30.51 13.64
CA ILE A 70 -5.91 29.97 13.48
C ILE A 70 -4.88 31.09 13.42
N SER A 71 -3.67 30.79 13.88
CA SER A 71 -2.49 31.63 13.66
C SER A 71 -1.92 31.41 12.26
N PHE A 72 -1.00 32.27 11.82
CA PHE A 72 -0.23 32.03 10.61
C PHE A 72 0.55 30.70 10.69
N ASP A 73 0.66 29.98 9.58
CA ASP A 73 1.24 28.62 9.46
C ASP A 73 0.57 27.52 10.29
N GLU A 74 -0.46 27.84 11.06
CA GLU A 74 -1.17 26.87 11.87
C GLU A 74 -2.11 26.03 10.99
N PRO A 75 -2.11 24.68 11.12
CA PRO A 75 -2.98 23.83 10.32
C PRO A 75 -4.44 23.95 10.76
N LEU A 76 -5.35 23.94 9.78
CA LEU A 76 -6.77 23.76 10.00
C LEU A 76 -7.07 22.44 10.72
N LEU A 77 -8.07 22.45 11.58
CA LEU A 77 -8.51 21.26 12.30
C LEU A 77 -9.48 20.51 11.40
N LEU A 78 -8.93 19.55 10.66
CA LEU A 78 -9.71 18.74 9.73
C LEU A 78 -10.62 17.77 10.48
N THR A 79 -11.73 17.43 9.84
CA THR A 79 -12.75 16.51 10.34
C THR A 79 -12.72 15.20 9.57
N SER A 80 -13.02 14.10 10.27
CA SER A 80 -13.42 12.85 9.61
C SER A 80 -14.93 12.89 9.32
N PRO A 81 -15.42 12.28 8.22
CA PRO A 81 -16.85 12.04 8.09
C PRO A 81 -17.35 11.24 9.30
N LEU A 82 -18.49 11.68 9.85
CA LEU A 82 -19.09 11.19 11.10
C LEU A 82 -19.41 9.68 11.09
N ASN A 83 -19.57 9.10 9.90
CA ASN A 83 -19.65 7.66 9.77
C ASN A 83 -18.22 7.09 9.85
N GLU A 84 -17.88 6.42 10.96
CA GLU A 84 -16.59 5.75 11.21
C GLU A 84 -16.07 4.85 10.06
N MET A 85 -16.91 4.55 9.08
CA MET A 85 -16.62 3.70 7.94
C MET A 85 -16.12 4.47 6.70
N ASP A 86 -16.38 5.77 6.57
CA ASP A 86 -16.23 6.53 5.32
C ASP A 86 -15.03 7.51 5.31
N ALA A 87 -14.21 7.52 6.36
CA ALA A 87 -13.17 8.53 6.58
C ALA A 87 -11.88 8.35 5.75
N VAL A 88 -11.90 7.45 4.77
CA VAL A 88 -10.70 6.98 4.10
C VAL A 88 -10.84 7.23 2.62
N ILE A 89 -9.95 8.08 2.10
CA ILE A 89 -9.91 8.41 0.69
C ILE A 89 -9.23 7.25 -0.04
N ILE A 90 -9.99 6.56 -0.88
CA ILE A 90 -9.47 5.51 -1.75
C ILE A 90 -9.20 6.16 -3.11
N PRO A 91 -7.93 6.42 -3.48
CA PRO A 91 -7.57 6.94 -4.78
C PRO A 91 -7.89 5.85 -5.80
N SER A 92 -9.04 6.02 -6.42
CA SER A 92 -9.46 5.28 -7.58
C SER A 92 -9.39 6.20 -8.80
N GLU A 93 -9.82 5.74 -9.97
CA GLU A 93 -9.91 6.61 -11.14
C GLU A 93 -10.93 7.72 -10.80
N HIS A 94 -10.48 8.98 -10.61
CA HIS A 94 -11.28 10.16 -10.28
C HIS A 94 -11.56 10.39 -8.78
N VAL A 95 -10.52 10.75 -8.02
CA VAL A 95 -10.67 11.41 -6.71
C VAL A 95 -10.31 12.88 -6.84
N SER A 96 -11.22 13.76 -6.45
CA SER A 96 -11.00 15.20 -6.41
C SER A 96 -11.19 15.76 -5.02
N MET A 97 -10.47 16.83 -4.69
CA MET A 97 -10.66 17.63 -3.49
C MET A 97 -10.97 19.06 -3.89
N ASP A 98 -12.20 19.49 -3.67
CA ASP A 98 -12.63 20.87 -3.84
C ASP A 98 -12.33 21.66 -2.56
N VAL A 99 -11.62 22.78 -2.71
CA VAL A 99 -11.26 23.69 -1.61
C VAL A 99 -11.92 25.03 -1.86
N LEU A 100 -12.71 25.49 -0.88
CA LEU A 100 -13.35 26.80 -0.88
C LEU A 100 -13.28 27.38 0.53
N LEU A 101 -12.32 28.27 0.77
CA LEU A 101 -12.04 28.85 2.08
C LEU A 101 -12.08 30.38 2.02
N PHE A 102 -12.60 30.98 3.08
CA PHE A 102 -12.74 32.42 3.26
C PHE A 102 -12.20 32.84 4.62
N ASP A 103 -11.71 34.07 4.72
CA ASP A 103 -11.33 34.69 5.97
C ASP A 103 -12.34 35.77 6.37
N ARG A 104 -13.01 35.57 7.51
CA ARG A 104 -14.07 36.45 8.02
C ARG A 104 -13.56 37.82 8.42
N VAL A 105 -12.39 37.90 9.08
CA VAL A 105 -11.88 39.19 9.62
C VAL A 105 -11.42 40.14 8.53
N ARG A 106 -11.00 39.61 7.38
CA ARG A 106 -10.56 40.39 6.21
C ARG A 106 -11.68 40.52 5.16
N TYR A 107 -12.89 40.84 5.60
CA TYR A 107 -14.05 41.10 4.72
C TYR A 107 -14.45 39.93 3.81
N ASP A 108 -14.47 38.70 4.34
CA ASP A 108 -14.79 37.48 3.58
C ASP A 108 -13.86 37.25 2.39
N MET A 109 -12.57 37.59 2.55
CA MET A 109 -11.58 37.43 1.50
C MET A 109 -11.43 35.94 1.15
N VAL A 110 -11.39 35.64 -0.15
CA VAL A 110 -11.20 34.27 -0.64
C VAL A 110 -9.76 33.85 -0.39
N VAL A 111 -9.57 32.96 0.58
CA VAL A 111 -8.25 32.42 0.93
C VAL A 111 -7.81 31.36 -0.07
N ALA A 112 -8.74 30.51 -0.49
CA ALA A 112 -8.47 29.47 -1.48
C ALA A 112 -9.75 29.07 -2.22
N LYS A 113 -9.68 28.97 -3.56
CA LYS A 113 -10.78 28.45 -4.37
C LYS A 113 -10.24 27.63 -5.54
N GLY A 114 -10.45 26.32 -5.50
CA GLY A 114 -10.04 25.43 -6.58
C GLY A 114 -10.32 23.97 -6.31
N SER A 115 -9.82 23.10 -7.19
CA SER A 115 -9.94 21.65 -7.06
C SER A 115 -8.57 20.99 -7.28
N ILE A 116 -8.27 19.98 -6.47
CA ILE A 116 -7.07 19.16 -6.56
C ILE A 116 -7.49 17.79 -7.05
N SER A 117 -6.96 17.37 -8.19
CA SER A 117 -7.08 15.98 -8.62
C SER A 117 -6.08 15.12 -7.84
N LEU A 118 -6.59 14.15 -7.11
CA LEU A 118 -5.83 13.11 -6.38
C LEU A 118 -5.73 11.81 -7.21
N ASP A 119 -5.99 11.90 -8.53
CA ASP A 119 -6.01 10.76 -9.45
C ASP A 119 -4.68 10.01 -9.57
N ARG A 120 -4.82 8.68 -9.59
CA ARG A 120 -3.72 7.73 -9.79
C ARG A 120 -3.06 7.84 -11.16
N THR A 121 -3.80 8.26 -12.18
CA THR A 121 -3.39 8.27 -13.60
C THR A 121 -2.80 9.60 -14.06
N ILE A 122 -3.22 10.71 -13.43
CA ILE A 122 -2.81 12.07 -13.85
C ILE A 122 -1.36 12.38 -13.45
N SER A 123 -0.78 11.57 -12.56
CA SER A 123 0.49 11.90 -11.95
C SER A 123 1.70 11.62 -12.86
N GLY A 124 1.75 10.50 -13.60
CA GLY A 124 2.88 10.22 -14.51
C GLY A 124 4.29 10.30 -13.89
N LYS A 125 4.39 10.46 -12.56
CA LYS A 125 5.57 10.65 -11.71
C LYS A 125 5.46 9.81 -10.43
N GLU A 126 6.61 9.59 -9.82
CA GLU A 126 7.01 8.52 -8.88
C GLU A 126 6.37 8.55 -7.48
N TRP A 127 5.34 9.36 -7.23
CA TRP A 127 4.95 9.86 -5.90
C TRP A 127 4.20 8.91 -4.95
N PHE A 128 4.27 7.59 -5.17
CA PHE A 128 3.73 6.71 -4.14
C PHE A 128 4.66 6.78 -2.94
N GLU A 129 4.08 6.99 -1.76
CA GLU A 129 4.81 7.19 -0.50
C GLU A 129 5.55 8.53 -0.41
N GLU A 130 5.42 9.43 -1.38
CA GLU A 130 6.00 10.78 -1.26
C GLU A 130 5.07 11.73 -0.51
N TYR A 131 5.69 12.61 0.26
CA TYR A 131 5.01 13.74 0.88
C TYR A 131 4.80 14.83 -0.18
N LEU A 132 3.55 15.10 -0.51
CA LEU A 132 3.14 16.03 -1.55
C LEU A 132 2.49 17.27 -0.94
N GLU A 133 2.76 18.40 -1.58
CA GLU A 133 2.13 19.67 -1.25
C GLU A 133 1.46 20.25 -2.50
N LYS A 134 0.23 20.73 -2.34
CA LYS A 134 -0.50 21.39 -3.42
C LYS A 134 -1.10 22.69 -2.93
N ARG A 135 -0.71 23.78 -3.60
CA ARG A 135 -1.26 25.11 -3.37
C ARG A 135 -2.58 25.28 -4.10
N VAL A 136 -3.59 25.79 -3.40
CA VAL A 136 -4.85 26.28 -3.97
C VAL A 136 -4.94 27.77 -3.70
N PHE A 137 -4.83 28.56 -4.77
CA PHE A 137 -4.78 30.02 -4.66
C PHE A 137 -6.17 30.63 -4.45
N GLY A 138 -6.18 31.70 -3.66
CA GLY A 138 -7.28 32.63 -3.48
C GLY A 138 -6.98 33.96 -4.17
N VAL A 139 -7.39 35.07 -3.53
CA VAL A 139 -7.07 36.43 -3.98
C VAL A 139 -5.88 37.00 -3.19
N ASN A 140 -5.22 38.02 -3.73
CA ASN A 140 -4.11 38.73 -3.06
C ASN A 140 -3.01 37.81 -2.52
N ASN A 141 -2.55 36.87 -3.36
CA ASN A 141 -1.49 35.92 -3.04
C ASN A 141 -1.74 35.04 -1.80
N LEU A 142 -2.96 35.01 -1.26
CA LEU A 142 -3.37 34.02 -0.27
C LEU A 142 -3.55 32.67 -0.94
N TYR A 143 -3.14 31.62 -0.25
CA TYR A 143 -3.37 30.25 -0.69
C TYR A 143 -3.49 29.29 0.49
N ALA A 144 -4.21 28.20 0.25
CA ALA A 144 -4.19 27.03 1.11
C ALA A 144 -3.15 26.05 0.58
N ASN A 145 -2.25 25.59 1.45
CA ASN A 145 -1.32 24.52 1.14
C ASN A 145 -1.87 23.19 1.67
N VAL A 146 -2.25 22.29 0.76
CA VAL A 146 -2.77 20.97 1.10
C VAL A 146 -1.61 19.97 1.12
N GLN A 147 -1.38 19.37 2.28
CA GLN A 147 -0.31 18.42 2.53
C GLN A 147 -0.87 17.00 2.55
N TYR A 148 -0.37 16.11 1.70
CA TYR A 148 -0.91 14.76 1.57
C TYR A 148 0.13 13.74 1.08
N ALA A 149 -0.19 12.46 1.23
CA ALA A 149 0.55 11.37 0.61
C ALA A 149 -0.41 10.30 0.10
N ILE A 150 0.01 9.61 -0.97
CA ILE A 150 -0.69 8.44 -1.50
C ILE A 150 0.11 7.20 -1.13
N PHE A 151 -0.44 6.38 -0.25
CA PHE A 151 0.19 5.15 0.17
C PHE A 151 -0.28 4.00 -0.71
N PRO A 152 0.62 3.30 -1.42
CA PRO A 152 0.27 2.15 -2.25
C PRO A 152 -0.25 0.99 -1.40
N TYR A 153 0.27 0.86 -0.18
CA TYR A 153 -0.06 -0.18 0.78
C TYR A 153 -0.34 0.47 2.13
N ALA A 154 -1.60 0.80 2.42
CA ALA A 154 -1.98 1.42 3.70
C ALA A 154 -3.20 0.80 4.37
N VAL A 155 -3.09 0.64 5.68
CA VAL A 155 -4.20 0.33 6.59
C VAL A 155 -4.85 1.63 7.02
N THR A 156 -6.06 1.52 7.54
CA THR A 156 -6.73 2.62 8.22
C THR A 156 -6.61 2.37 9.71
N ALA A 157 -6.11 3.33 10.46
CA ALA A 157 -6.11 3.32 11.91
C ALA A 157 -7.30 4.14 12.40
N ASN A 158 -8.25 3.50 13.09
CA ASN A 158 -9.27 4.21 13.86
C ASN A 158 -8.75 4.38 15.30
N ILE A 159 -8.72 5.61 15.78
CA ILE A 159 -8.03 6.03 17.00
C ILE A 159 -9.07 6.53 18.00
N ASP A 160 -9.14 5.86 19.15
CA ASP A 160 -9.91 6.31 20.30
C ASP A 160 -8.93 6.74 21.40
N VAL A 161 -9.24 7.85 22.07
CA VAL A 161 -8.40 8.43 23.13
C VAL A 161 -9.25 8.60 24.37
N PHE A 162 -8.85 7.99 25.48
CA PHE A 162 -9.52 8.08 26.76
C PHE A 162 -8.62 8.81 27.75
N PHE A 163 -9.20 9.68 28.57
CA PHE A 163 -8.47 10.39 29.61
C PHE A 163 -8.80 9.85 31.00
N PHE A 164 -7.80 9.77 31.89
CA PHE A 164 -7.96 9.35 33.28
C PHE A 164 -7.24 10.33 34.22
N VAL A 165 -7.89 10.72 35.30
CA VAL A 165 -7.30 11.53 36.38
C VAL A 165 -6.43 10.65 37.28
N LYS A 166 -5.35 11.19 37.86
CA LYS A 166 -4.33 10.44 38.61
C LYS A 166 -4.88 9.58 39.78
N ASP A 167 -5.87 10.07 40.50
CA ASP A 167 -6.36 9.41 41.73
C ASP A 167 -7.27 8.21 41.46
N ASP A 168 -7.54 7.92 40.18
CA ASP A 168 -8.31 6.76 39.76
C ASP A 168 -7.43 5.50 39.82
N ASN A 169 -7.73 4.65 40.81
CA ASN A 169 -7.01 3.43 41.18
C ASN A 169 -7.23 2.28 40.16
N PHE A 170 -6.95 2.53 38.88
CA PHE A 170 -7.36 1.70 37.73
C PHE A 170 -6.30 0.72 37.21
N ASP A 171 -5.13 0.62 37.85
CA ASP A 171 -4.10 -0.37 37.49
C ASP A 171 -4.54 -1.84 37.67
N SER A 172 -5.74 -2.08 38.23
CA SER A 172 -6.34 -3.42 38.40
C SER A 172 -7.26 -3.86 37.25
N LEU A 173 -7.54 -3.01 36.26
CA LEU A 173 -8.29 -3.40 35.07
C LEU A 173 -7.36 -4.04 34.02
N GLU A 174 -6.88 -5.24 34.34
CA GLU A 174 -6.57 -6.21 33.31
C GLU A 174 -7.89 -6.54 32.61
N ASP A 175 -8.19 -5.85 31.51
CA ASP A 175 -9.26 -6.24 30.60
C ASP A 175 -9.10 -7.74 30.33
N VAL A 176 -10.07 -8.54 30.76
CA VAL A 176 -10.17 -9.92 30.32
C VAL A 176 -10.21 -9.84 28.81
N ASP A 177 -9.13 -10.30 28.18
CA ASP A 177 -8.94 -10.21 26.74
C ASP A 177 -9.86 -11.22 26.05
N THR A 178 -11.17 -10.97 26.11
CA THR A 178 -12.21 -11.78 25.45
C THR A 178 -12.15 -11.64 23.93
N SER A 179 -11.18 -10.90 23.39
CA SER A 179 -11.00 -10.62 21.96
C SER A 179 -10.35 -11.74 21.15
N GLY A 180 -10.13 -12.92 21.74
CA GLY A 180 -9.62 -14.12 21.05
C GLY A 180 -10.48 -14.67 19.89
N PHE A 181 -11.63 -14.05 19.57
CA PHE A 181 -12.52 -14.49 18.48
C PHE A 181 -12.95 -13.32 17.58
N CYS A 182 -12.10 -12.89 16.65
CA CYS A 182 -12.45 -11.83 15.69
C CYS A 182 -11.98 -12.14 14.25
N CYS A 183 -12.42 -13.28 13.69
CA CYS A 183 -12.35 -13.52 12.24
C CYS A 183 -13.66 -14.05 11.63
N LEU A 184 -14.74 -14.28 12.40
CA LEU A 184 -15.99 -14.84 11.89
C LEU A 184 -17.12 -13.81 11.95
N ASP A 185 -17.52 -13.38 10.76
CA ASP A 185 -18.84 -12.85 10.39
C ASP A 185 -19.40 -11.63 11.16
N SER A 186 -19.04 -10.44 10.67
CA SER A 186 -19.58 -9.16 11.16
C SER A 186 -21.06 -8.92 10.84
N THR A 187 -21.76 -9.84 10.16
CA THR A 187 -23.19 -9.65 9.83
C THR A 187 -24.15 -10.15 10.91
N ARG A 188 -23.66 -10.86 11.94
CA ARG A 188 -24.50 -11.36 13.05
C ARG A 188 -24.19 -10.78 14.43
N PHE A 189 -23.23 -9.86 14.55
CA PHE A 189 -22.83 -9.29 15.84
C PHE A 189 -23.27 -7.84 16.07
N ALA A 190 -24.07 -7.24 15.18
CA ALA A 190 -24.65 -5.92 15.42
C ALA A 190 -25.65 -5.87 16.60
N GLU A 191 -26.04 -7.02 17.17
CA GLU A 191 -27.01 -7.09 18.28
C GLU A 191 -26.50 -7.81 19.54
N VAL A 192 -25.25 -8.32 19.56
CA VAL A 192 -24.70 -8.99 20.75
C VAL A 192 -23.57 -8.15 21.35
N ASN A 193 -24.00 -7.13 22.09
CA ASN A 193 -23.31 -6.43 23.17
C ASN A 193 -21.95 -5.77 22.89
N ASP A 194 -21.99 -4.56 22.31
CA ASP A 194 -21.16 -3.42 22.75
C ASP A 194 -21.77 -2.73 24.01
N LYS A 195 -22.62 -3.47 24.76
CA LYS A 195 -23.26 -3.03 26.01
C LYS A 195 -22.49 -3.44 27.27
N TYR A 196 -21.28 -3.97 27.11
CA TYR A 196 -20.29 -4.28 28.13
C TYR A 196 -19.01 -3.56 27.70
N ASP A 197 -18.72 -2.32 28.11
CA ASP A 197 -18.15 -1.97 29.40
C ASP A 197 -18.31 -0.46 29.65
N ALA A 198 -19.48 -0.06 30.15
CA ALA A 198 -19.68 1.28 30.74
C ALA A 198 -20.60 1.24 31.97
N THR A 199 -21.34 0.15 32.19
CA THR A 199 -22.37 0.07 33.24
C THR A 199 -22.00 -0.83 34.42
N THR A 200 -20.79 -1.39 34.46
CA THR A 200 -20.29 -2.17 35.61
C THR A 200 -19.24 -1.41 36.42
N TYR A 201 -19.17 -0.09 36.25
CA TYR A 201 -18.35 0.79 37.06
C TYR A 201 -19.13 1.18 38.31
N SER A 202 -18.53 0.96 39.48
CA SER A 202 -19.17 1.09 40.77
C SER A 202 -19.85 2.45 40.93
N GLU A 203 -21.09 2.46 41.42
CA GLU A 203 -21.89 3.64 41.78
C GLU A 203 -21.26 4.55 42.87
N ASN A 204 -19.98 4.33 43.24
CA ASN A 204 -19.26 5.05 44.28
C ASN A 204 -17.94 5.70 43.81
N ALA A 205 -17.60 5.65 42.52
CA ALA A 205 -16.48 6.45 42.01
C ALA A 205 -16.95 7.89 41.83
N CYS A 206 -16.39 8.81 42.63
CA CYS A 206 -16.63 10.24 42.46
C CYS A 206 -16.13 10.62 41.06
N SER A 207 -17.04 10.95 40.13
CA SER A 207 -16.71 11.32 38.75
C SER A 207 -15.85 12.59 38.79
N THR A 208 -14.54 12.43 38.68
CA THR A 208 -13.63 13.57 38.70
C THR A 208 -13.64 14.20 37.32
N ILE A 209 -14.22 15.40 37.21
CA ILE A 209 -14.26 16.18 35.97
C ILE A 209 -12.95 16.97 35.84
N ALA A 210 -12.34 16.91 34.66
CA ALA A 210 -11.11 17.60 34.31
C ALA A 210 -11.36 18.66 33.23
N ASN A 211 -10.84 19.88 33.43
CA ASN A 211 -10.80 20.93 32.42
C ASN A 211 -9.51 20.85 31.61
N LEU A 212 -9.56 20.28 30.40
CA LEU A 212 -8.38 19.98 29.59
C LEU A 212 -8.24 20.88 28.36
N TYR A 213 -7.01 21.23 28.04
CA TYR A 213 -6.64 21.84 26.77
C TYR A 213 -5.34 21.22 26.26
N GLY A 214 -4.98 21.44 25.00
CA GLY A 214 -3.76 20.91 24.39
C GLY A 214 -3.99 20.26 23.03
N THR A 215 -3.15 19.29 22.69
CA THR A 215 -3.16 18.64 21.37
C THR A 215 -3.02 17.12 21.45
N VAL A 216 -3.65 16.44 20.49
CA VAL A 216 -3.37 15.04 20.14
C VAL A 216 -3.16 14.97 18.64
N SER A 217 -2.14 14.24 18.20
CA SER A 217 -1.77 14.14 16.80
C SER A 217 -1.26 12.75 16.43
N ALA A 218 -1.40 12.41 15.15
CA ALA A 218 -0.84 11.22 14.55
C ALA A 218 0.25 11.59 13.53
N THR A 219 1.35 10.83 13.51
CA THR A 219 2.36 10.90 12.46
C THR A 219 2.62 9.49 11.92
N CYS A 220 3.00 9.40 10.65
CA CYS A 220 3.50 8.17 10.04
C CYS A 220 4.67 8.50 9.12
N ALA A 221 5.57 7.56 8.88
CA ALA A 221 6.71 7.80 8.02
C ALA A 221 6.28 7.91 6.56
N VAL A 222 6.72 8.97 5.89
CA VAL A 222 6.51 9.23 4.47
C VAL A 222 7.86 9.46 3.82
N ASN A 223 8.07 8.91 2.63
CA ASN A 223 9.33 9.08 1.90
C ASN A 223 9.43 10.49 1.32
N GLN A 224 10.66 11.00 1.22
CA GLN A 224 11.00 12.20 0.48
C GLN A 224 11.81 11.81 -0.76
N ASN A 225 11.85 12.70 -1.74
CA ASN A 225 12.53 12.48 -3.02
C ASN A 225 14.04 12.26 -2.88
N ASP A 226 14.63 12.62 -1.74
CA ASP A 226 16.05 12.41 -1.42
C ASP A 226 16.33 11.09 -0.67
N GLY A 227 15.31 10.24 -0.50
CA GLY A 227 15.40 8.97 0.22
C GLY A 227 15.32 9.10 1.74
N LYS A 228 15.11 10.31 2.29
CA LYS A 228 14.85 10.50 3.73
C LYS A 228 13.37 10.33 4.05
N PHE A 229 13.09 10.02 5.31
CA PHE A 229 11.73 10.00 5.82
C PHE A 229 11.36 11.33 6.46
N THR A 230 10.15 11.81 6.14
CA THR A 230 9.46 12.85 6.88
C THR A 230 8.30 12.23 7.68
N TYR A 231 7.90 12.91 8.75
CA TYR A 231 6.84 12.48 9.66
C TYR A 231 5.76 13.57 9.74
N PRO A 232 5.01 13.78 8.65
CA PRO A 232 3.98 14.80 8.62
C PRO A 232 2.91 14.50 9.67
N GLN A 233 2.42 15.58 10.29
CA GLN A 233 1.50 15.51 11.42
C GLN A 233 0.06 15.66 10.95
N SER A 234 -0.78 14.73 11.38
CA SER A 234 -2.24 14.82 11.31
C SER A 234 -2.75 15.23 12.67
N LEU A 235 -3.28 16.45 12.78
CA LEU A 235 -3.88 16.94 14.00
C LEU A 235 -5.23 16.24 14.23
N LEU A 236 -5.38 15.56 15.36
CA LEU A 236 -6.59 14.80 15.71
C LEU A 236 -7.47 15.56 16.69
N PHE A 237 -6.84 16.28 17.60
CA PHE A 237 -7.48 17.10 18.62
C PHE A 237 -6.63 18.35 18.87
N ARG A 238 -7.30 19.48 19.04
CA ARG A 238 -6.70 20.71 19.53
C ARG A 238 -7.73 21.54 20.27
N LYS A 239 -7.39 21.96 21.47
CA LYS A 239 -8.12 22.99 22.22
C LYS A 239 -7.13 23.98 22.82
N PRO A 240 -7.25 25.29 22.55
CA PRO A 240 -6.47 26.31 23.24
C PRO A 240 -6.92 26.42 24.70
N ASN A 241 -6.09 27.03 25.56
CA ASN A 241 -6.39 27.20 26.99
C ASN A 241 -7.73 27.94 27.25
N GLU A 242 -8.10 28.85 26.36
CA GLU A 242 -9.34 29.63 26.48
C GLU A 242 -10.60 28.81 26.19
N ASP A 243 -10.46 27.69 25.48
CA ASP A 243 -11.54 26.80 25.01
C ASP A 243 -11.31 25.38 25.56
N SER A 244 -10.89 25.28 26.82
CA SER A 244 -10.74 24.00 27.50
C SER A 244 -12.05 23.21 27.51
N ILE A 245 -11.96 21.89 27.45
CA ILE A 245 -13.10 20.99 27.51
C ILE A 245 -13.22 20.33 28.89
N GLU A 246 -14.45 20.18 29.36
CA GLU A 246 -14.76 19.38 30.53
C GLU A 246 -14.84 17.90 30.11
N ILE A 247 -14.02 17.05 30.71
CA ILE A 247 -14.00 15.61 30.49
C ILE A 247 -14.09 14.88 31.81
N GLU A 248 -15.05 13.97 31.92
CA GLU A 248 -15.11 13.00 33.01
C GLU A 248 -14.00 11.96 32.85
N SER A 249 -13.32 11.63 33.95
CA SER A 249 -12.34 10.55 33.95
C SER A 249 -12.92 9.23 33.43
N GLY A 250 -12.17 8.54 32.57
CA GLY A 250 -12.59 7.36 31.84
C GLY A 250 -13.35 7.64 30.53
N SER A 251 -13.73 8.89 30.26
CA SER A 251 -14.43 9.25 29.02
C SER A 251 -13.50 9.44 27.82
N TYR A 252 -14.08 9.34 26.63
CA TYR A 252 -13.36 9.61 25.38
C TYR A 252 -13.13 11.12 25.19
N ILE A 253 -11.99 11.46 24.59
CA ILE A 253 -11.73 12.79 24.05
C ILE A 253 -12.35 12.82 22.65
N ASP A 254 -13.28 13.74 22.41
CA ASP A 254 -13.86 13.98 21.08
C ASP A 254 -12.79 14.48 20.11
N LEU A 255 -12.24 13.56 19.33
CA LEU A 255 -11.30 13.89 18.26
C LEU A 255 -12.07 14.52 17.10
N SER A 256 -11.53 15.60 16.54
CA SER A 256 -12.02 16.13 15.26
C SER A 256 -11.82 15.11 14.15
N ARG A 257 -10.77 14.30 14.27
CA ARG A 257 -10.43 13.23 13.34
C ARG A 257 -9.94 12.00 14.08
N SER A 258 -10.64 10.88 13.94
CA SER A 258 -10.24 9.60 14.55
C SER A 258 -9.60 8.64 13.56
N VAL A 259 -9.74 8.85 12.24
CA VAL A 259 -9.24 7.92 11.23
C VAL A 259 -8.10 8.50 10.41
N VAL A 260 -6.99 7.77 10.33
CA VAL A 260 -5.84 8.08 9.47
C VAL A 260 -5.44 6.87 8.63
N ALA A 261 -4.99 7.13 7.40
CA ALA A 261 -4.31 6.11 6.60
C ALA A 261 -2.85 6.03 7.02
N VAL A 262 -2.36 4.81 7.24
CA VAL A 262 -1.00 4.51 7.70
C VAL A 262 -0.39 3.51 6.74
N PRO A 263 0.82 3.75 6.20
CA PRO A 263 1.48 2.75 5.39
C PRO A 263 1.67 1.46 6.20
N ALA A 264 1.29 0.32 5.62
CA ALA A 264 1.32 -0.97 6.31
C ALA A 264 2.70 -1.32 6.89
N TYR A 265 3.76 -0.88 6.22
CA TYR A 265 5.16 -1.11 6.59
C TYR A 265 5.76 -0.01 7.48
N SER A 266 4.95 0.92 7.98
CA SER A 266 5.38 2.03 8.84
C SER A 266 4.59 2.03 10.14
N SER A 267 5.22 2.43 11.24
CA SER A 267 4.50 2.61 12.50
C SER A 267 3.68 3.91 12.49
N LEU A 268 2.52 3.87 13.14
CA LEU A 268 1.75 5.04 13.54
C LEU A 268 2.29 5.56 14.87
N LYS A 269 2.70 6.82 14.92
CA LYS A 269 3.06 7.47 16.18
C LYS A 269 1.94 8.41 16.61
N ILE A 270 1.48 8.28 17.84
CA ILE A 270 0.52 9.18 18.47
C ILE A 270 1.26 10.02 19.48
N GLN A 271 1.18 11.35 19.33
CA GLN A 271 1.76 12.29 20.27
C GLN A 271 0.64 13.07 20.94
N ALA A 272 0.68 13.16 22.27
CA ALA A 272 -0.27 13.92 23.06
C ALA A 272 0.46 14.89 23.98
N SER A 273 -0.11 16.08 24.14
CA SER A 273 0.33 17.11 25.08
C SER A 273 -0.89 17.83 25.61
N LEU A 274 -1.40 17.37 26.77
CA LEU A 274 -2.59 17.89 27.43
C LEU A 274 -2.24 18.51 28.79
N SER A 275 -2.91 19.59 29.13
CA SER A 275 -2.76 20.33 30.38
C SER A 275 -4.12 20.65 30.99
N TYR A 276 -4.15 20.78 32.31
CA TYR A 276 -5.33 21.30 33.00
C TYR A 276 -5.38 22.83 32.87
N ARG A 277 -6.56 23.40 32.66
CA ARG A 277 -6.73 24.87 32.61
C ARG A 277 -6.22 25.57 33.88
N ASP A 278 -6.52 24.96 35.03
CA ASP A 278 -6.28 25.55 36.35
C ASP A 278 -4.95 25.12 36.97
N SER A 279 -4.13 24.33 36.25
CA SER A 279 -2.82 23.88 36.73
C SER A 279 -1.70 24.26 35.75
N PRO A 280 -0.57 24.79 36.24
CA PRO A 280 0.61 25.02 35.40
C PRO A 280 1.32 23.72 35.01
N SER A 281 1.04 22.60 35.70
CA SER A 281 1.64 21.31 35.38
C SER A 281 0.89 20.60 34.24
N PRO A 282 1.61 19.97 33.29
CA PRO A 282 0.96 19.18 32.27
C PRO A 282 0.18 18.02 32.91
N ALA A 283 -0.97 17.70 32.33
CA ALA A 283 -1.74 16.53 32.71
C ALA A 283 -1.02 15.28 32.19
N VAL A 284 -0.75 15.27 30.88
CA VAL A 284 -0.11 14.17 30.15
C VAL A 284 0.70 14.73 28.99
N SER A 285 1.93 14.26 28.82
CA SER A 285 2.76 14.56 27.64
C SER A 285 3.60 13.34 27.28
N GLY A 286 3.60 12.95 26.00
CA GLY A 286 4.40 11.82 25.51
C GLY A 286 3.99 11.32 24.14
N ASP A 287 4.64 10.25 23.72
CA ASP A 287 4.44 9.60 22.44
C ASP A 287 4.22 8.08 22.58
N LEU A 288 3.43 7.53 21.66
CA LEU A 288 3.15 6.11 21.54
C LEU A 288 3.39 5.66 20.11
N GLU A 289 4.07 4.53 19.94
CA GLU A 289 4.27 3.93 18.62
C GLU A 289 3.42 2.67 18.48
N PHE A 290 2.63 2.57 17.41
CA PHE A 290 1.81 1.41 17.07
C PHE A 290 2.25 0.85 15.73
N THR A 291 2.61 -0.43 15.70
CA THR A 291 2.84 -1.14 14.45
C THR A 291 1.51 -1.58 13.86
N PRO A 292 1.24 -1.35 12.56
CA PRO A 292 0.06 -1.86 11.88
C PRO A 292 -0.19 -3.34 12.17
N ASP A 293 -1.33 -3.63 12.80
CA ASP A 293 -1.74 -4.99 13.12
C ASP A 293 -3.17 -5.29 12.69
N TRP A 294 -3.28 -6.12 11.68
CA TRP A 294 -4.27 -6.05 10.62
C TRP A 294 -5.69 -6.46 10.98
N CYS A 295 -5.85 -7.05 12.15
CA CYS A 295 -7.14 -7.47 12.70
C CYS A 295 -7.22 -7.25 14.21
N TRP A 296 -6.25 -6.56 14.80
CA TRP A 296 -6.17 -6.43 16.24
C TRP A 296 -6.39 -4.99 16.66
N LYS A 297 -7.05 -4.86 17.81
CA LYS A 297 -7.08 -3.62 18.55
C LYS A 297 -5.77 -3.58 19.33
N SER A 298 -4.98 -2.54 19.14
CA SER A 298 -3.83 -2.26 19.99
C SER A 298 -4.21 -1.20 21.01
N LYS A 299 -3.75 -1.33 22.24
CA LYS A 299 -3.92 -0.30 23.27
C LYS A 299 -2.59 0.00 23.93
N LYS A 300 -2.32 1.27 24.18
CA LYS A 300 -1.16 1.75 24.94
C LYS A 300 -1.54 2.98 25.74
N ASP A 301 -0.76 3.29 26.75
CA ASP A 301 -1.01 4.41 27.65
C ASP A 301 0.17 5.37 27.71
N ILE A 302 -0.13 6.67 27.77
CA ILE A 302 0.82 7.71 28.18
C ILE A 302 0.45 8.07 29.62
N VAL A 303 1.38 7.83 30.55
CA VAL A 303 1.21 8.16 31.96
C VAL A 303 1.97 9.45 32.24
N GLY A 304 1.24 10.51 32.58
CA GLY A 304 1.81 11.78 33.02
C GLY A 304 1.80 11.91 34.53
N ASP A 305 2.32 13.02 35.04
CA ASP A 305 2.43 13.26 36.48
C ASP A 305 1.06 13.44 37.16
N ASN A 306 0.05 13.91 36.41
CA ASN A 306 -1.26 14.32 36.94
C ASN A 306 -2.43 13.66 36.21
N GLY A 307 -2.17 12.69 35.34
CA GLY A 307 -3.20 11.98 34.59
C GLY A 307 -2.61 10.90 33.68
N ARG A 308 -3.48 10.22 32.94
CA ARG A 308 -3.12 9.20 31.96
C ARG A 308 -4.03 9.35 30.75
N ILE A 309 -3.46 9.10 29.57
CA ILE A 309 -4.24 8.91 28.35
C ILE A 309 -4.10 7.46 27.92
N ARG A 310 -5.20 6.79 27.62
CA ARG A 310 -5.22 5.49 26.93
C ARG A 310 -5.57 5.70 25.48
N VAL A 311 -4.71 5.24 24.58
CA VAL A 311 -4.96 5.27 23.15
C VAL A 311 -5.26 3.86 22.68
N ARG A 312 -6.41 3.69 22.03
CA ARG A 312 -6.82 2.46 21.35
C ARG A 312 -6.74 2.69 19.84
N VAL A 313 -6.03 1.81 19.16
CA VAL A 313 -5.95 1.80 17.69
C VAL A 313 -6.63 0.55 17.18
N THR A 314 -7.68 0.72 16.40
CA THR A 314 -8.33 -0.36 15.66
C THR A 314 -7.89 -0.28 14.21
N TRP A 315 -7.06 -1.23 13.78
CA TRP A 315 -6.63 -1.31 12.39
C TRP A 315 -7.72 -1.96 11.53
N ARG A 316 -8.02 -1.35 10.39
CA ARG A 316 -8.94 -1.92 9.40
C ARG A 316 -8.26 -1.96 8.03
N CYS A 317 -8.62 -2.99 7.27
CA CYS A 317 -8.22 -3.12 5.88
C CYS A 317 -9.19 -2.31 5.01
N ALA A 318 -8.66 -1.38 4.20
CA ALA A 318 -9.41 -0.56 3.26
C ALA A 318 -10.28 -1.37 2.28
N TYR A 319 -9.90 -2.61 2.00
CA TYR A 319 -10.67 -3.52 1.14
C TYR A 319 -12.08 -3.76 1.68
N LYS A 320 -12.25 -3.98 2.99
CA LYS A 320 -13.56 -4.30 3.59
C LYS A 320 -14.54 -3.12 3.51
N GLN A 321 -14.03 -1.88 3.50
CA GLN A 321 -14.84 -0.67 3.40
C GLN A 321 -15.49 -0.53 2.01
N LEU A 322 -14.73 -0.76 0.91
CA LEU A 322 -15.24 -0.68 -0.46
C LEU A 322 -16.47 -1.57 -0.73
N TYR A 323 -16.48 -2.79 -0.18
CA TYR A 323 -17.53 -3.75 -0.48
C TYR A 323 -18.80 -3.57 0.33
N ARG A 324 -18.74 -3.00 1.54
CA ARG A 324 -19.94 -2.72 2.32
C ARG A 324 -20.85 -1.71 1.63
N VAL A 325 -20.25 -0.59 1.19
CA VAL A 325 -20.97 0.50 0.51
C VAL A 325 -21.62 0.03 -0.80
N SER A 326 -20.96 -0.88 -1.53
CA SER A 326 -21.52 -1.42 -2.78
C SER A 326 -22.58 -2.50 -2.56
N SER A 327 -22.50 -3.31 -1.49
CA SER A 327 -23.50 -4.32 -1.17
C SER A 327 -24.81 -3.72 -0.64
N GLU A 328 -24.75 -2.66 0.17
CA GLU A 328 -25.96 -2.01 0.72
C GLU A 328 -26.78 -1.31 -0.37
N LYS A 329 -26.12 -0.74 -1.40
CA LYS A 329 -26.80 -0.12 -2.55
C LYS A 329 -27.50 -1.12 -3.47
N ARG A 330 -27.09 -2.39 -3.51
CA ARG A 330 -27.74 -3.42 -4.35
C ARG A 330 -29.04 -3.97 -3.77
N LEU A 331 -29.35 -3.67 -2.51
CA LEU A 331 -30.53 -4.20 -1.82
C LEU A 331 -31.71 -3.23 -1.80
N ILE A 332 -31.64 -2.07 -2.45
CA ILE A 332 -32.82 -1.23 -2.68
C ILE A 332 -33.63 -1.85 -3.83
N PRO A 333 -34.84 -2.38 -3.59
CA PRO A 333 -35.69 -2.86 -4.67
C PRO A 333 -36.02 -1.67 -5.56
N LEU A 334 -35.66 -1.77 -6.85
CA LEU A 334 -36.15 -0.86 -7.88
C LEU A 334 -37.67 -1.00 -7.92
N THR A 335 -38.36 -0.16 -7.16
CA THR A 335 -39.79 0.06 -7.32
C THR A 335 -39.91 0.92 -8.58
N PRO A 336 -40.52 0.44 -9.67
CA PRO A 336 -40.66 1.23 -10.88
C PRO A 336 -41.62 2.39 -10.60
N GLN A 337 -41.07 3.57 -10.33
CA GLN A 337 -41.80 4.82 -10.40
C GLN A 337 -42.06 5.10 -11.89
N ILE A 338 -43.25 4.71 -12.34
CA ILE A 338 -43.81 5.14 -13.62
C ILE A 338 -44.24 6.60 -13.41
N GLU A 339 -43.38 7.55 -13.78
CA GLU A 339 -43.82 8.91 -14.07
C GLU A 339 -43.79 9.12 -15.59
N GLU A 340 -45.00 9.18 -16.14
CA GLU A 340 -45.25 9.62 -17.50
C GLU A 340 -44.85 11.10 -17.63
N SER A 341 -43.81 11.40 -18.42
CA SER A 341 -43.65 12.72 -19.00
C SER A 341 -43.40 12.61 -20.50
N LYS A 342 -44.43 13.03 -21.24
CA LYS A 342 -44.45 13.20 -22.69
C LYS A 342 -43.59 14.41 -23.05
N SER A 343 -42.58 14.21 -23.90
CA SER A 343 -41.99 15.31 -24.68
C SER A 343 -41.28 14.74 -25.91
N SER A 344 -41.90 14.97 -27.05
CA SER A 344 -41.46 14.61 -28.39
C SER A 344 -40.49 15.64 -28.95
N ASN A 345 -39.37 15.20 -29.56
CA ASN A 345 -38.95 15.64 -30.90
C ASN A 345 -37.80 14.79 -31.45
N PRO A 346 -37.83 14.38 -32.74
CA PRO A 346 -36.83 13.51 -33.34
C PRO A 346 -35.73 14.32 -34.07
N ILE A 347 -34.46 14.06 -33.76
CA ILE A 347 -33.34 14.55 -34.57
C ILE A 347 -32.87 13.43 -35.50
N LYS A 348 -32.86 13.77 -36.79
CA LYS A 348 -32.58 12.92 -37.95
C LYS A 348 -31.08 12.62 -38.08
N ARG A 349 -30.81 11.39 -38.53
CA ARG A 349 -29.52 10.90 -39.06
C ARG A 349 -29.13 11.56 -40.39
N SER A 350 -27.84 11.83 -40.55
CA SER A 350 -27.04 11.80 -41.79
C SER A 350 -25.58 12.05 -41.39
N LYS A 351 -24.50 11.45 -41.92
CA LYS A 351 -24.20 10.50 -43.01
C LYS A 351 -22.74 10.02 -42.77
N PRO A 352 -22.26 8.98 -43.48
CA PRO A 352 -20.94 8.37 -43.30
C PRO A 352 -19.86 9.01 -44.21
N PHE A 353 -18.61 8.96 -43.74
CA PHE A 353 -17.36 9.14 -44.49
C PHE A 353 -16.39 8.11 -43.90
N GLY A 354 -15.56 7.37 -44.62
CA GLY A 354 -15.17 7.35 -46.02
C GLY A 354 -13.89 6.51 -46.06
N GLU A 355 -13.84 5.57 -46.98
CA GLU A 355 -12.80 4.55 -47.16
C GLU A 355 -11.45 5.06 -47.69
N HIS A 356 -10.41 4.26 -47.44
CA HIS A 356 -9.20 3.99 -48.23
C HIS A 356 -8.27 5.14 -48.68
N HIS A 357 -7.02 5.09 -48.19
CA HIS A 357 -5.85 5.23 -49.07
C HIS A 357 -4.78 4.16 -48.78
N SER A 358 -4.31 3.61 -49.88
CA SER A 358 -3.42 2.46 -50.04
C SER A 358 -1.95 2.85 -50.04
N LEU A 359 -1.13 1.84 -49.75
CA LEU A 359 0.32 1.69 -49.84
C LEU A 359 1.07 2.58 -50.83
N ALA A 360 2.23 3.07 -50.37
CA ALA A 360 3.41 3.26 -51.20
C ALA A 360 4.58 2.45 -50.60
N THR A 361 5.04 1.48 -51.36
CA THR A 361 6.32 0.77 -51.23
C THR A 361 7.49 1.71 -51.53
N VAL A 362 8.51 1.74 -50.67
CA VAL A 362 9.84 2.25 -51.02
C VAL A 362 10.89 1.27 -50.51
N ASN A 363 11.86 1.04 -51.39
CA ASN A 363 12.89 0.01 -51.34
C ASN A 363 13.92 0.19 -50.23
N ASP A 364 14.43 -0.98 -49.86
CA ASP A 364 15.70 -1.29 -49.22
C ASP A 364 16.90 -0.66 -49.97
N ASP A 365 17.80 -0.04 -49.22
CA ASP A 365 19.24 0.02 -49.51
C ASP A 365 19.97 0.46 -48.23
N GLY A 366 20.65 -0.49 -47.60
CA GLY A 366 21.38 -0.30 -46.36
C GLY A 366 22.70 0.44 -46.54
N VAL A 367 22.94 1.46 -45.70
CA VAL A 367 24.23 1.81 -45.09
C VAL A 367 23.92 2.54 -43.78
N SER A 368 24.48 2.09 -42.66
CA SER A 368 24.37 2.74 -41.34
C SER A 368 25.32 3.94 -41.26
N PRO A 369 24.86 5.19 -41.03
CA PRO A 369 25.74 6.28 -40.65
C PRO A 369 25.79 6.44 -39.13
N GLU A 370 26.99 6.60 -38.57
CA GLU A 370 27.17 7.14 -37.21
C GLU A 370 26.41 8.46 -37.09
N GLN A 371 25.48 8.53 -36.14
CA GLN A 371 24.67 9.71 -35.90
C GLN A 371 25.52 10.81 -35.23
N GLN A 372 25.85 11.85 -36.00
CA GLN A 372 26.25 13.14 -35.44
C GLN A 372 25.00 13.94 -35.01
N PRO A 373 25.09 14.73 -33.92
CA PRO A 373 23.96 15.52 -33.44
C PRO A 373 23.52 16.56 -34.48
N THR A 374 22.22 16.58 -34.80
CA THR A 374 21.62 17.55 -35.72
C THR A 374 21.12 18.75 -34.91
N LEU A 375 21.65 19.93 -35.20
CA LEU A 375 21.18 21.20 -34.64
C LEU A 375 19.93 21.66 -35.39
N ASP A 376 18.96 22.21 -34.67
CA ASP A 376 17.82 22.87 -35.34
C ASP A 376 18.20 24.26 -35.87
N LEU A 377 17.27 24.89 -36.61
CA LEU A 377 17.44 26.24 -37.18
C LEU A 377 17.63 27.33 -36.10
N SER A 378 17.46 27.02 -34.82
CA SER A 378 17.71 27.90 -33.67
C SER A 378 19.03 27.61 -32.93
N GLY A 379 19.83 26.65 -33.41
CA GLY A 379 21.09 26.27 -32.78
C GLY A 379 20.93 25.46 -31.49
N ASN A 380 19.72 24.95 -31.21
CA ASN A 380 19.48 24.11 -30.05
C ASN A 380 19.85 22.66 -30.38
N CYS A 381 20.57 22.01 -29.47
CA CYS A 381 20.79 20.57 -29.50
C CYS A 381 19.44 19.87 -29.27
N ILE A 382 18.81 19.39 -30.35
CA ILE A 382 17.75 18.40 -30.24
C ILE A 382 18.46 17.10 -29.84
N LEU A 383 18.43 16.76 -28.55
CA LEU A 383 18.72 15.39 -28.15
C LEU A 383 17.71 14.51 -28.91
N PRO A 384 18.17 13.49 -29.66
CA PRO A 384 17.24 12.55 -30.28
C PRO A 384 16.31 12.03 -29.19
N ALA A 385 15.01 11.95 -29.49
CA ALA A 385 14.04 11.34 -28.59
C ALA A 385 14.66 10.02 -28.09
N PRO A 386 14.73 9.79 -26.76
CA PRO A 386 15.45 8.65 -26.21
C PRO A 386 14.93 7.41 -26.93
N SER A 387 15.81 6.78 -27.72
CA SER A 387 15.47 5.56 -28.42
C SER A 387 15.01 4.57 -27.36
N LEU A 388 13.79 4.05 -27.52
CA LEU A 388 13.21 3.13 -26.54
C LEU A 388 14.25 2.04 -26.26
N PRO A 389 14.68 1.81 -25.00
CA PRO A 389 15.68 0.80 -24.72
C PRO A 389 15.18 -0.53 -25.26
N VAL A 390 15.93 -1.04 -26.24
CA VAL A 390 15.54 -2.17 -27.10
C VAL A 390 15.29 -3.44 -26.29
N ASN A 391 15.83 -3.51 -25.07
CA ASN A 391 15.84 -4.69 -24.21
C ASN A 391 15.12 -4.45 -22.89
N SER A 392 13.83 -4.12 -22.94
CA SER A 392 13.03 -3.94 -21.73
C SER A 392 12.22 -5.21 -21.40
N VAL A 393 12.38 -5.70 -20.18
CA VAL A 393 11.88 -7.00 -19.73
C VAL A 393 11.07 -6.86 -18.45
N VAL A 394 10.02 -7.68 -18.27
CA VAL A 394 9.34 -7.83 -16.98
C VAL A 394 9.78 -9.09 -16.25
N GLU A 395 10.24 -8.90 -15.02
CA GLU A 395 10.47 -9.96 -14.04
C GLU A 395 9.24 -10.09 -13.15
N VAL A 396 8.51 -11.20 -13.24
CA VAL A 396 7.47 -11.54 -12.26
C VAL A 396 8.11 -12.35 -11.13
N TYR A 397 8.07 -11.82 -9.91
CA TYR A 397 8.67 -12.42 -8.73
C TYR A 397 7.71 -13.40 -8.07
N SER A 398 6.43 -13.01 -7.93
CA SER A 398 5.45 -13.84 -7.24
C SER A 398 4.00 -13.53 -7.57
N VAL A 399 3.15 -14.51 -7.28
CA VAL A 399 1.69 -14.38 -7.27
C VAL A 399 1.19 -14.79 -5.90
N VAL A 400 0.54 -13.89 -5.18
CA VAL A 400 -0.11 -14.18 -3.89
C VAL A 400 -1.61 -14.36 -4.11
N VAL A 401 -2.19 -15.40 -3.54
CA VAL A 401 -3.63 -15.68 -3.65
C VAL A 401 -4.27 -15.69 -2.27
N CYS A 402 -5.38 -14.95 -2.12
CA CYS A 402 -6.12 -14.80 -0.87
C CYS A 402 -7.61 -15.09 -1.07
N SER A 403 -8.24 -15.73 -0.07
CA SER A 403 -9.70 -15.82 0.06
C SER A 403 -10.22 -14.71 0.96
N LYS A 404 -11.43 -14.22 0.67
CA LYS A 404 -12.13 -13.18 1.41
C LYS A 404 -12.45 -13.60 2.85
N ASP A 405 -12.76 -14.88 3.07
CA ASP A 405 -13.09 -15.44 4.38
C ASP A 405 -11.86 -15.90 5.18
N ARG A 406 -10.69 -15.85 4.54
CA ARG A 406 -9.38 -16.27 5.05
C ARG A 406 -9.32 -17.70 5.59
N LYS A 407 -10.28 -18.55 5.25
CA LYS A 407 -10.22 -19.95 5.61
C LYS A 407 -9.24 -20.68 4.69
N PRO A 408 -8.67 -21.81 5.13
CA PRO A 408 -7.97 -22.69 4.20
C PRO A 408 -8.88 -23.04 3.02
N PHE A 409 -8.37 -22.94 1.80
CA PHE A 409 -9.14 -23.26 0.59
C PHE A 409 -8.26 -23.98 -0.44
N LYS A 410 -8.89 -24.63 -1.41
CA LYS A 410 -8.22 -25.20 -2.58
C LYS A 410 -8.61 -24.39 -3.81
N PHE A 411 -7.69 -24.22 -4.74
CA PHE A 411 -7.94 -23.46 -5.96
C PHE A 411 -7.25 -24.07 -7.18
N TYR A 412 -7.77 -23.73 -8.36
CA TYR A 412 -7.22 -24.10 -9.65
C TYR A 412 -7.33 -22.93 -10.63
N GLY A 413 -6.77 -23.07 -11.83
CA GLY A 413 -6.82 -22.07 -12.89
C GLY A 413 -5.45 -21.60 -13.33
N SER A 414 -5.36 -20.39 -13.88
CA SER A 414 -4.12 -19.89 -14.47
C SER A 414 -3.85 -18.41 -14.20
N VAL A 415 -2.56 -18.08 -14.16
CA VAL A 415 -2.08 -16.72 -14.35
C VAL A 415 -1.17 -16.73 -15.57
N ARG A 416 -1.47 -15.85 -16.52
CA ARG A 416 -0.77 -15.76 -17.82
C ARG A 416 -0.24 -14.36 -18.01
N VAL A 417 0.98 -14.26 -18.51
CA VAL A 417 1.56 -13.01 -18.97
C VAL A 417 1.46 -12.97 -20.49
N ASP A 418 1.05 -11.83 -21.04
CA ASP A 418 0.94 -11.58 -22.47
C ASP A 418 1.79 -10.35 -22.84
N ASP A 419 2.87 -10.62 -23.57
CA ASP A 419 3.77 -9.64 -24.17
C ASP A 419 3.60 -9.54 -25.70
N GLY A 420 2.47 -10.01 -26.21
CA GLY A 420 2.23 -10.35 -27.62
C GLY A 420 2.28 -11.85 -27.89
N PHE A 421 2.89 -12.62 -26.99
CA PHE A 421 2.86 -14.09 -27.01
C PHE A 421 2.51 -14.61 -25.62
N PRO A 422 1.25 -14.95 -25.35
CA PRO A 422 0.82 -15.33 -24.01
C PRO A 422 1.51 -16.60 -23.53
N PHE A 423 2.03 -16.58 -22.31
CA PHE A 423 2.59 -17.75 -21.64
C PHE A 423 2.10 -17.84 -20.18
N PRO A 424 1.85 -19.06 -19.67
CA PRO A 424 1.44 -19.25 -18.29
C PRO A 424 2.62 -19.03 -17.34
N ILE A 425 2.40 -18.24 -16.29
CA ILE A 425 3.29 -18.16 -15.12
C ILE A 425 2.83 -19.09 -13.99
N LEU A 426 1.54 -19.40 -13.99
CA LEU A 426 0.91 -20.37 -13.11
C LEU A 426 -0.18 -21.10 -13.91
N SER A 427 -0.20 -22.43 -13.81
CA SER A 427 -1.27 -23.26 -14.36
C SER A 427 -1.50 -24.42 -13.40
N ILE A 428 -2.66 -24.43 -12.75
CA ILE A 428 -3.09 -25.44 -11.79
C ILE A 428 -4.31 -26.12 -12.39
N ASP A 429 -4.20 -27.44 -12.58
CA ASP A 429 -5.27 -28.24 -13.16
C ASP A 429 -6.43 -28.42 -12.18
N GLN A 430 -7.67 -28.40 -12.69
CA GLN A 430 -8.86 -28.57 -11.87
C GLN A 430 -8.92 -29.95 -11.19
N SER A 431 -8.35 -30.99 -11.81
CA SER A 431 -8.27 -32.33 -11.24
C SER A 431 -7.27 -32.46 -10.08
N CYS A 432 -6.33 -31.51 -9.96
CA CYS A 432 -5.32 -31.47 -8.92
C CYS A 432 -5.21 -30.04 -8.34
N PRO A 433 -6.28 -29.57 -7.65
CA PRO A 433 -6.31 -28.22 -7.12
C PRO A 433 -5.27 -28.04 -6.02
N GLN A 434 -4.66 -26.87 -5.97
CA GLN A 434 -3.61 -26.55 -5.02
C GLN A 434 -4.22 -26.12 -3.68
N ASP A 435 -3.70 -26.71 -2.60
CA ASP A 435 -4.04 -26.30 -1.24
C ASP A 435 -3.46 -24.92 -0.91
N CYS A 436 -4.31 -24.04 -0.36
CA CYS A 436 -3.97 -22.75 0.21
C CYS A 436 -4.30 -22.84 1.71
N PRO A 437 -3.36 -23.36 2.54
CA PRO A 437 -3.65 -23.67 3.93
C PRO A 437 -3.97 -22.42 4.77
N ASN A 438 -3.47 -21.26 4.35
CA ASN A 438 -3.72 -19.96 4.98
C ASN A 438 -4.03 -18.94 3.87
N SER A 439 -4.89 -17.95 4.15
CA SER A 439 -5.05 -16.81 3.24
C SER A 439 -3.70 -16.13 2.99
N GLY A 440 -3.36 -15.89 1.71
CA GLY A 440 -2.10 -15.26 1.35
C GLY A 440 -0.98 -16.24 1.04
N MET A 441 -1.30 -17.39 0.46
CA MET A 441 -0.25 -18.28 -0.01
C MET A 441 0.56 -17.61 -1.13
N HIS A 442 1.86 -17.58 -0.93
CA HIS A 442 2.83 -17.12 -1.92
C HIS A 442 3.06 -18.23 -2.93
N ILE A 443 2.55 -18.04 -4.13
CA ILE A 443 2.74 -18.97 -5.24
C ILE A 443 3.98 -18.53 -6.00
N ILE A 444 4.95 -19.43 -6.04
CA ILE A 444 6.15 -19.27 -6.84
C ILE A 444 5.78 -19.63 -8.29
N PRO A 445 5.95 -18.71 -9.25
CA PRO A 445 5.75 -19.02 -10.66
C PRO A 445 6.62 -20.21 -11.07
N LYS A 446 6.01 -21.30 -11.55
CA LYS A 446 6.71 -22.51 -11.97
C LYS A 446 6.95 -22.51 -13.48
N GLY A 447 8.16 -22.84 -13.90
CA GLY A 447 8.45 -23.21 -15.28
C GLY A 447 8.51 -22.07 -16.29
N VAL A 448 8.57 -20.82 -15.82
CA VAL A 448 8.70 -19.65 -16.71
C VAL A 448 10.16 -19.51 -17.13
N ASN A 449 10.61 -20.35 -18.07
CA ASN A 449 11.93 -20.24 -18.69
C ASN A 449 11.99 -19.12 -19.75
N ARG A 450 11.04 -18.17 -19.69
CA ARG A 450 10.88 -17.09 -20.63
C ARG A 450 10.63 -15.78 -19.90
N HIS A 451 11.34 -14.75 -20.31
CA HIS A 451 11.10 -13.37 -19.88
C HIS A 451 10.00 -12.71 -20.73
N ALA A 452 9.19 -11.84 -20.11
CA ALA A 452 8.20 -11.05 -20.83
C ALA A 452 8.86 -9.79 -21.41
N ARG A 453 8.68 -9.50 -22.70
CA ARG A 453 9.19 -8.26 -23.30
C ARG A 453 8.17 -7.12 -23.14
N THR A 454 8.62 -5.87 -23.05
CA THR A 454 7.71 -4.71 -22.82
C THR A 454 7.53 -3.82 -24.04
N ILE A 455 7.84 -4.32 -25.25
CA ILE A 455 8.01 -3.48 -26.45
C ILE A 455 6.76 -2.65 -26.76
N ASN A 456 5.55 -3.20 -26.58
CA ASN A 456 4.30 -2.49 -26.88
C ASN A 456 3.32 -2.47 -25.71
N GLN A 457 3.03 -3.65 -25.14
CA GLN A 457 2.07 -3.82 -24.06
C GLN A 457 2.49 -5.02 -23.21
N PHE A 458 2.37 -4.87 -21.90
CA PHE A 458 2.48 -5.98 -20.96
C PHE A 458 1.12 -6.18 -20.33
N CYS A 459 0.59 -7.39 -20.39
CA CYS A 459 -0.67 -7.74 -19.76
C CYS A 459 -0.49 -8.97 -18.85
N VAL A 460 -1.15 -8.96 -17.69
CA VAL A 460 -1.30 -10.15 -16.86
C VAL A 460 -2.76 -10.52 -16.79
N HIS A 461 -3.11 -11.72 -17.24
CA HIS A 461 -4.44 -12.31 -17.12
C HIS A 461 -4.46 -13.25 -15.93
N VAL A 462 -5.45 -13.10 -15.06
CA VAL A 462 -5.69 -13.98 -13.91
C VAL A 462 -7.06 -14.61 -14.07
N ASP A 463 -7.12 -15.92 -13.92
CA ASP A 463 -8.35 -16.70 -13.86
C ASP A 463 -8.14 -17.85 -12.86
N LEU A 464 -8.44 -17.58 -11.59
CA LEU A 464 -8.30 -18.49 -10.47
C LEU A 464 -9.67 -18.74 -9.84
N MET A 465 -10.05 -20.01 -9.73
CA MET A 465 -11.30 -20.49 -9.16
C MET A 465 -11.03 -21.30 -7.90
N ASP A 466 -11.91 -21.24 -6.92
CA ASP A 466 -11.93 -22.25 -5.86
C ASP A 466 -12.55 -23.56 -6.37
N VAL A 467 -12.47 -24.61 -5.56
CA VAL A 467 -13.04 -25.93 -5.88
C VAL A 467 -14.58 -25.95 -5.96
N THR A 468 -15.27 -24.90 -5.50
CA THR A 468 -16.73 -24.77 -5.67
C THR A 468 -17.08 -24.13 -7.02
N GLY A 469 -16.09 -23.64 -7.75
CA GLY A 469 -16.24 -23.00 -9.06
C GLY A 469 -16.45 -21.48 -8.95
N ASP A 470 -16.33 -20.91 -7.76
CA ASP A 470 -16.42 -19.48 -7.55
C ASP A 470 -15.08 -18.81 -7.87
N ALA A 471 -15.15 -17.64 -8.49
CA ALA A 471 -13.97 -16.91 -8.89
C ALA A 471 -13.26 -16.29 -7.67
N ILE A 472 -12.11 -16.84 -7.30
CA ILE A 472 -11.20 -16.21 -6.34
C ILE A 472 -10.63 -14.95 -6.96
N SER A 473 -10.18 -15.02 -8.21
CA SER A 473 -9.66 -13.85 -8.95
C SER A 473 -9.89 -14.03 -10.44
N ARG A 474 -10.51 -13.05 -11.09
CA ARG A 474 -10.72 -13.08 -12.54
C ARG A 474 -10.63 -11.69 -13.13
N GLY A 475 -9.70 -11.50 -14.07
CA GLY A 475 -9.52 -10.24 -14.76
C GLY A 475 -8.15 -10.12 -15.41
N SER A 476 -7.82 -8.91 -15.86
CA SER A 476 -6.52 -8.61 -16.44
C SER A 476 -6.01 -7.25 -16.00
N VAL A 477 -4.69 -7.10 -16.01
CA VAL A 477 -4.04 -5.81 -15.80
C VAL A 477 -3.15 -5.50 -16.98
N HIS A 478 -3.29 -4.29 -17.50
CA HIS A 478 -2.59 -3.83 -18.68
C HIS A 478 -1.63 -2.70 -18.30
N LEU A 479 -0.36 -2.87 -18.64
CA LEU A 479 0.64 -1.81 -18.65
C LEU A 479 0.94 -1.44 -20.09
N LYS A 480 0.84 -0.15 -20.40
CA LYS A 480 1.33 0.38 -21.67
C LYS A 480 2.85 0.47 -21.58
N GLY A 481 3.54 0.16 -22.68
CA GLY A 481 5.01 0.27 -22.73
C GLY A 481 5.51 1.63 -22.25
N ILE A 482 4.81 2.72 -22.60
CA ILE A 482 5.17 4.08 -22.19
C ILE A 482 5.19 4.28 -20.66
N ASP A 483 4.33 3.58 -19.92
CA ASP A 483 4.31 3.67 -18.45
C ASP A 483 5.51 2.95 -17.84
N ILE A 484 5.96 1.86 -18.46
CA ILE A 484 7.16 1.13 -18.06
C ILE A 484 8.42 1.98 -18.24
N TYR A 485 8.53 2.70 -19.35
CA TYR A 485 9.68 3.56 -19.63
C TYR A 485 9.74 4.80 -18.72
N LYS A 486 8.58 5.30 -18.27
CA LYS A 486 8.53 6.41 -17.31
C LYS A 486 9.06 6.03 -15.94
N TYR A 487 8.99 4.75 -15.56
CA TYR A 487 9.35 4.27 -14.23
C TYR A 487 10.21 3.01 -14.31
N PRO A 488 11.46 3.17 -14.79
CA PRO A 488 12.37 2.05 -14.93
C PRO A 488 12.67 1.38 -13.58
N ASN A 489 12.80 0.06 -13.59
CA ASN A 489 13.18 -0.76 -12.42
C ASN A 489 12.20 -0.69 -11.23
N ARG A 490 11.02 -0.13 -11.45
CA ARG A 490 10.02 0.00 -10.40
C ARG A 490 9.46 -1.37 -10.02
N ARG A 491 9.25 -1.56 -8.72
CA ARG A 491 8.56 -2.71 -8.13
C ARG A 491 7.06 -2.43 -8.10
N TRP A 492 6.31 -3.23 -8.82
CA TRP A 492 4.87 -3.10 -8.96
C TRP A 492 4.17 -4.25 -8.27
N CYS A 493 3.01 -3.95 -7.67
CA CYS A 493 2.05 -4.94 -7.23
C CYS A 493 0.72 -4.65 -7.92
N PHE A 494 0.19 -5.65 -8.62
CA PHE A 494 -1.13 -5.57 -9.22
C PHE A 494 -2.07 -6.56 -8.58
N VAL A 495 -3.24 -6.07 -8.18
CA VAL A 495 -4.24 -6.92 -7.58
C VAL A 495 -5.44 -7.09 -8.49
N VAL A 496 -5.66 -8.33 -8.91
CA VAL A 496 -6.83 -8.75 -9.66
C VAL A 496 -7.82 -9.37 -8.66
N ARG A 497 -9.03 -8.83 -8.62
CA ARG A 497 -10.05 -9.24 -7.65
C ARG A 497 -11.01 -10.26 -8.26
N GLY A 498 -11.58 -11.12 -7.43
CA GLY A 498 -12.71 -11.99 -7.78
C GLY A 498 -13.88 -11.80 -6.83
N GLY A 499 -14.84 -12.72 -6.88
CA GLY A 499 -16.00 -12.72 -5.99
C GLY A 499 -15.68 -13.22 -4.59
N THR A 500 -14.82 -14.25 -4.51
CA THR A 500 -14.46 -14.92 -3.25
C THR A 500 -13.06 -14.59 -2.76
N GLY A 501 -12.27 -13.78 -3.49
CA GLY A 501 -10.92 -13.42 -3.06
C GLY A 501 -10.20 -12.42 -3.98
N PHE A 502 -8.87 -12.55 -4.05
CA PHE A 502 -8.03 -11.83 -4.99
C PHE A 502 -6.69 -12.54 -5.27
N ALA A 503 -6.00 -12.08 -6.31
CA ALA A 503 -4.62 -12.43 -6.62
C ALA A 503 -3.77 -11.16 -6.76
N ALA A 504 -2.64 -11.09 -6.05
CA ALA A 504 -1.68 -10.00 -6.13
C ALA A 504 -0.41 -10.47 -6.85
N ILE A 505 -0.02 -9.77 -7.92
CA ILE A 505 1.12 -10.10 -8.77
C ILE A 505 2.23 -9.08 -8.50
N HIS A 506 3.40 -9.56 -8.09
CA HIS A 506 4.58 -8.73 -7.82
C HIS A 506 5.56 -8.86 -8.97
N PHE A 507 5.91 -7.74 -9.59
CA PHE A 507 6.80 -7.73 -10.75
C PHE A 507 7.60 -6.43 -10.85
N SER A 508 8.64 -6.44 -11.67
CA SER A 508 9.39 -5.23 -12.05
C SER A 508 9.58 -5.18 -13.55
N ALA A 509 9.41 -4.00 -14.11
CA ALA A 509 9.80 -3.74 -15.47
C ALA A 509 11.22 -3.14 -15.48
N ILE A 510 12.12 -3.79 -16.18
CA ILE A 510 13.56 -3.57 -16.13
C ILE A 510 13.98 -3.09 -17.51
N PRO A 511 14.27 -1.79 -17.71
CA PRO A 511 14.86 -1.34 -18.97
C PRO A 511 16.29 -1.84 -19.07
N ASP A 512 16.75 -2.02 -20.30
CA ASP A 512 18.11 -2.50 -20.58
C ASP A 512 18.48 -3.73 -19.74
N ALA A 513 17.53 -4.66 -19.67
CA ALA A 513 17.67 -5.88 -18.89
C ALA A 513 18.71 -6.81 -19.51
N VAL A 514 19.39 -7.55 -18.65
CA VAL A 514 20.04 -8.81 -18.97
C VAL A 514 19.27 -9.92 -18.30
N VAL A 515 19.35 -11.10 -18.88
CA VAL A 515 18.71 -12.29 -18.35
C VAL A 515 19.79 -13.27 -17.91
N ALA A 516 19.65 -13.78 -16.69
CA ALA A 516 20.56 -14.72 -16.07
C ALA A 516 19.92 -16.12 -16.06
N ALA A 517 20.49 -17.06 -16.80
CA ALA A 517 20.19 -18.48 -16.64
C ALA A 517 20.99 -19.03 -15.45
N VAL A 518 20.30 -19.57 -14.47
CA VAL A 518 20.86 -20.09 -13.22
C VAL A 518 20.74 -21.61 -13.21
N ASP A 519 21.87 -22.28 -13.00
CA ASP A 519 21.95 -23.71 -12.70
C ASP A 519 22.44 -23.87 -11.26
N VAL A 520 21.81 -24.76 -10.50
CA VAL A 520 22.19 -25.04 -9.12
C VAL A 520 22.40 -26.53 -8.93
N LYS A 521 23.59 -26.88 -8.47
CA LYS A 521 23.95 -28.24 -8.11
C LYS A 521 24.28 -28.33 -6.65
N LEU A 522 23.82 -29.40 -6.01
CA LEU A 522 24.26 -29.75 -4.69
C LEU A 522 25.42 -30.73 -4.80
N LEU A 523 26.52 -30.41 -4.11
CA LEU A 523 27.71 -31.25 -3.98
C LEU A 523 27.77 -31.70 -2.52
N GLY A 524 27.73 -32.99 -2.24
CA GLY A 524 27.58 -33.42 -0.85
C GLY A 524 28.02 -34.84 -0.57
N THR A 525 28.30 -35.11 0.70
CA THR A 525 28.80 -36.40 1.20
C THR A 525 27.95 -37.58 0.73
N SER A 526 28.58 -38.75 0.64
CA SER A 526 28.09 -40.01 0.06
C SER A 526 26.78 -40.59 0.65
N LEU A 527 26.09 -39.86 1.53
CA LEU A 527 24.89 -40.30 2.18
C LEU A 527 23.65 -39.68 1.52
N PRO A 528 22.69 -40.50 1.06
CA PRO A 528 21.42 -40.01 0.57
C PRO A 528 20.69 -39.22 1.67
N GLY A 529 20.02 -38.14 1.26
CA GLY A 529 19.34 -37.24 2.16
C GLY A 529 18.28 -36.41 1.47
N VAL A 530 17.47 -35.78 2.30
CA VAL A 530 16.39 -34.89 1.94
C VAL A 530 16.87 -33.44 2.08
N VAL A 531 16.79 -32.65 1.01
CA VAL A 531 17.06 -31.22 1.07
C VAL A 531 15.77 -30.45 1.30
N LYS A 532 15.75 -29.61 2.34
CA LYS A 532 14.69 -28.64 2.60
C LYS A 532 15.24 -27.22 2.58
N GLY A 533 14.35 -26.24 2.49
CA GLY A 533 14.70 -24.82 2.54
C GLY A 533 14.48 -24.11 1.22
N GLU A 534 15.16 -22.98 1.02
CA GLU A 534 14.96 -22.12 -0.15
C GLU A 534 16.26 -21.61 -0.76
N ILE A 535 16.23 -21.41 -2.08
CA ILE A 535 17.22 -20.64 -2.83
C ILE A 535 16.47 -19.57 -3.60
N TYR A 536 16.91 -18.33 -3.49
CA TYR A 536 16.28 -17.22 -4.19
C TYR A 536 17.32 -16.25 -4.74
N ALA A 537 16.92 -15.58 -5.82
CA ALA A 537 17.68 -14.54 -6.47
C ALA A 537 17.14 -13.16 -6.10
N CYS A 538 18.06 -12.25 -5.83
CA CYS A 538 17.85 -10.82 -5.70
C CYS A 538 18.79 -10.11 -6.66
N HIS A 539 18.43 -8.92 -7.14
CA HIS A 539 19.35 -8.04 -7.85
C HIS A 539 19.45 -6.69 -7.14
N GLY A 540 20.64 -6.13 -7.14
CA GLY A 540 20.99 -4.99 -6.32
C GLY A 540 21.48 -3.81 -7.14
N ASN A 541 20.77 -2.69 -6.98
CA ASN A 541 21.17 -1.30 -7.20
C ASN A 541 20.16 -0.33 -6.54
N TRP A 542 19.27 -0.85 -5.68
CA TRP A 542 18.10 -0.13 -5.18
C TRP A 542 18.11 -0.15 -3.66
N ASP A 543 17.49 0.86 -3.06
CA ASP A 543 17.46 1.10 -1.61
C ASP A 543 17.39 -0.19 -0.79
N PRO A 544 18.14 -0.27 0.33
CA PRO A 544 18.20 -1.46 1.17
C PRO A 544 16.77 -1.98 1.37
N PRO A 545 16.48 -3.20 0.90
CA PRO A 545 15.12 -3.66 0.79
C PRO A 545 14.52 -3.71 2.20
N ARG A 546 13.41 -3.00 2.41
CA ARG A 546 12.57 -3.19 3.59
C ARG A 546 12.24 -4.68 3.69
N SER A 547 12.03 -5.20 4.90
CA SER A 547 11.68 -6.62 5.12
C SER A 547 10.54 -7.13 4.22
N TYR A 548 9.64 -6.23 3.81
CA TYR A 548 8.61 -6.46 2.80
C TYR A 548 9.16 -6.69 1.38
N HIS A 549 10.03 -5.79 0.90
CA HIS A 549 10.63 -5.89 -0.44
C HIS A 549 11.48 -7.15 -0.58
N GLU A 550 12.19 -7.53 0.49
CA GLU A 550 13.02 -8.74 0.50
C GLU A 550 12.22 -10.00 0.23
N GLN A 551 10.97 -10.07 0.67
CA GLN A 551 10.20 -11.30 0.64
C GLN A 551 9.37 -11.46 -0.64
N LEU A 552 8.85 -10.37 -1.19
CA LEU A 552 7.97 -10.39 -2.37
C LEU A 552 8.68 -10.08 -3.69
N PHE A 553 9.77 -9.32 -3.66
CA PHE A 553 10.55 -8.96 -4.85
C PHE A 553 11.86 -9.75 -4.91
N ARG A 554 11.75 -11.05 -4.63
CA ARG A 554 12.80 -12.05 -4.83
C ARG A 554 12.29 -13.14 -5.76
N SER A 555 13.16 -13.60 -6.65
CA SER A 555 12.83 -14.69 -7.56
C SER A 555 13.22 -16.00 -6.89
N VAL A 556 12.23 -16.71 -6.33
CA VAL A 556 12.47 -17.99 -5.68
C VAL A 556 12.82 -19.03 -6.75
N LEU A 557 14.05 -19.53 -6.70
CA LEU A 557 14.60 -20.49 -7.65
C LEU A 557 14.30 -21.92 -7.20
N PHE A 558 14.44 -22.18 -5.90
CA PHE A 558 14.17 -23.47 -5.29
C PHE A 558 13.41 -23.27 -3.98
N TYR A 559 12.42 -24.12 -3.74
CA TYR A 559 11.69 -24.18 -2.48
C TYR A 559 11.36 -25.64 -2.18
N GLY A 560 12.06 -26.22 -1.22
CA GLY A 560 11.88 -27.59 -0.77
C GLY A 560 11.00 -27.63 0.48
N THR A 561 9.78 -28.14 0.32
CA THR A 561 8.85 -28.47 1.43
C THR A 561 9.10 -29.90 1.93
N ASP A 562 8.15 -30.46 2.68
CA ASP A 562 8.22 -31.84 3.17
C ASP A 562 8.25 -32.89 2.04
N ASP A 563 7.76 -32.54 0.84
CA ASP A 563 7.89 -33.34 -0.39
C ASP A 563 9.28 -33.14 -0.99
N SER A 564 10.18 -33.99 -0.52
CA SER A 564 11.64 -33.86 -0.57
C SER A 564 12.25 -34.15 -1.93
N VAL A 565 13.37 -33.49 -2.27
CA VAL A 565 14.28 -33.95 -3.33
C VAL A 565 15.25 -34.96 -2.72
N LEU A 566 15.12 -36.22 -3.12
CA LEU A 566 16.07 -37.28 -2.75
C LEU A 566 17.34 -37.13 -3.59
N LEU A 567 18.46 -36.96 -2.90
CA LEU A 567 19.77 -36.97 -3.54
C LEU A 567 20.25 -38.42 -3.65
N HIS A 568 20.48 -38.87 -4.87
CA HIS A 568 21.01 -40.21 -5.14
C HIS A 568 22.48 -40.18 -5.55
N GLU A 569 23.00 -39.02 -5.95
CA GLU A 569 24.35 -38.88 -6.50
C GLU A 569 25.13 -37.77 -5.79
N PRO A 570 26.48 -37.91 -5.69
CA PRO A 570 27.34 -36.93 -5.02
C PRO A 570 27.30 -35.53 -5.66
N GLU A 571 26.89 -35.45 -6.93
CA GLU A 571 26.55 -34.21 -7.62
C GLU A 571 25.15 -34.36 -8.20
N SER A 572 24.17 -33.69 -7.59
CA SER A 572 22.77 -33.74 -8.04
C SER A 572 22.30 -32.34 -8.41
N ALA A 573 21.72 -32.19 -9.61
CA ALA A 573 21.06 -30.94 -10.00
C ALA A 573 19.81 -30.72 -9.15
N LEU A 574 19.64 -29.52 -8.59
CA LEU A 574 18.42 -29.18 -7.87
C LEU A 574 17.30 -28.86 -8.87
N PRO A 575 16.09 -29.39 -8.70
CA PRO A 575 14.96 -29.08 -9.56
C PRO A 575 14.46 -27.66 -9.26
N LEU A 576 14.98 -26.69 -10.01
CA LEU A 576 14.58 -25.30 -9.87
C LEU A 576 13.13 -25.11 -10.34
N GLN A 577 12.35 -24.37 -9.54
CA GLN A 577 11.02 -23.89 -9.91
C GLN A 577 11.12 -22.78 -10.96
N LYS A 578 12.23 -22.02 -10.93
CA LYS A 578 12.58 -20.96 -11.86
C LYS A 578 14.10 -20.97 -12.06
N SER A 579 14.56 -21.03 -13.32
CA SER A 579 15.99 -21.05 -13.67
C SER A 579 16.44 -19.82 -14.44
N VAL A 580 15.55 -18.84 -14.64
CA VAL A 580 15.83 -17.63 -15.42
C VAL A 580 15.40 -16.42 -14.61
N VAL A 581 16.29 -15.43 -14.46
CA VAL A 581 16.03 -14.20 -13.70
C VAL A 581 16.41 -12.99 -14.54
N SER A 582 15.55 -11.98 -14.58
CA SER A 582 15.82 -10.72 -15.28
C SER A 582 16.34 -9.67 -14.30
N LEU A 583 17.37 -8.92 -14.69
CA LEU A 583 18.00 -7.88 -13.88
C LEU A 583 18.55 -6.74 -14.75
N PRO A 584 18.76 -5.52 -14.22
CA PRO A 584 19.36 -4.43 -14.99
C PRO A 584 20.78 -4.80 -15.43
N ARG A 585 21.21 -4.43 -16.66
CA ARG A 585 22.57 -4.73 -17.16
C ARG A 585 23.69 -4.26 -16.23
N CYS A 586 23.52 -3.11 -15.59
CA CYS A 586 24.51 -2.52 -14.69
C CYS A 586 24.35 -2.96 -13.22
N SER A 587 23.63 -4.04 -12.95
CA SER A 587 23.37 -4.56 -11.61
C SER A 587 24.14 -5.86 -11.35
N TYR A 588 24.15 -6.30 -10.09
CA TYR A 588 24.64 -7.61 -9.68
C TYR A 588 23.48 -8.53 -9.32
N LEU A 589 23.67 -9.82 -9.55
CA LEU A 589 22.77 -10.88 -9.14
C LEU A 589 23.29 -11.50 -7.85
N THR A 590 22.51 -11.45 -6.76
CA THR A 590 22.81 -12.17 -5.52
C THR A 590 21.89 -13.37 -5.39
N ILE A 591 22.47 -14.56 -5.34
CA ILE A 591 21.80 -15.82 -5.03
C ILE A 591 21.99 -16.11 -3.55
N LYS A 592 20.90 -16.18 -2.80
CA LYS A 592 20.90 -16.54 -1.38
C LYS A 592 20.38 -17.96 -1.22
N ALA A 593 21.06 -18.76 -0.41
CA ALA A 593 20.63 -20.12 -0.08
C ALA A 593 20.46 -20.24 1.44
N ALA A 594 19.34 -20.81 1.85
CA ALA A 594 19.05 -21.20 3.23
C ALA A 594 18.48 -22.62 3.20
N LEU A 595 19.37 -23.61 3.26
CA LEU A 595 19.07 -25.03 3.07
C LEU A 595 19.32 -25.83 4.34
N SER A 596 18.57 -26.90 4.53
CA SER A 596 18.85 -27.95 5.50
C SER A 596 18.89 -29.32 4.83
N LEU A 597 19.98 -30.06 5.05
CA LEU A 597 20.14 -31.44 4.62
C LEU A 597 19.76 -32.36 5.77
N HIS A 598 18.75 -33.20 5.54
CA HIS A 598 18.29 -34.23 6.46
C HIS A 598 18.77 -35.59 5.93
N PRO A 599 19.96 -36.06 6.32
CA PRO A 599 20.46 -37.36 5.90
C PRO A 599 19.56 -38.48 6.43
N ILE A 600 19.49 -39.62 5.72
CA ILE A 600 18.74 -40.80 6.20
C ILE A 600 19.25 -41.25 7.59
N CYS A 601 20.56 -41.17 7.79
CA CYS A 601 21.22 -41.43 9.06
C CYS A 601 22.17 -40.27 9.38
N GLY A 602 22.00 -39.62 10.53
CA GLY A 602 22.91 -38.58 10.99
C GLY A 602 22.19 -37.37 11.57
N LYS A 603 22.96 -36.30 11.82
CA LYS A 603 22.43 -35.02 12.27
C LYS A 603 22.04 -34.17 11.06
N THR A 604 20.94 -33.44 11.17
CA THR A 604 20.58 -32.40 10.20
C THR A 604 21.68 -31.35 10.14
N GLN A 605 22.03 -30.95 8.92
CA GLN A 605 23.01 -29.90 8.67
C GLN A 605 22.32 -28.73 8.00
N SER A 606 22.74 -27.52 8.34
CA SER A 606 22.21 -26.29 7.76
C SER A 606 23.29 -25.55 6.98
N LEU A 607 22.90 -24.96 5.86
CA LEU A 607 23.71 -24.07 5.05
C LEU A 607 22.96 -22.76 4.86
N GLU A 608 23.59 -21.66 5.22
CA GLU A 608 23.11 -20.31 4.94
C GLU A 608 24.26 -19.50 4.35
N GLY A 609 24.02 -18.83 3.22
CA GLY A 609 25.05 -18.05 2.54
C GLY A 609 24.54 -17.39 1.27
N ASP A 610 25.37 -16.51 0.72
CA ASP A 610 25.07 -15.71 -0.45
C ASP A 610 26.21 -15.73 -1.48
N LEU A 611 25.83 -15.68 -2.75
CA LEU A 611 26.72 -15.67 -3.90
C LEU A 611 26.35 -14.50 -4.81
N THR A 612 27.28 -13.57 -5.01
CA THR A 612 27.04 -12.41 -5.88
C THR A 612 27.77 -12.56 -7.21
N PHE A 613 27.08 -12.34 -8.32
CA PHE A 613 27.58 -12.41 -9.69
C PHE A 613 27.45 -11.05 -10.34
N THR A 614 28.48 -10.62 -11.06
CA THR A 614 28.42 -9.44 -11.92
C THR A 614 28.04 -9.85 -13.34
N GLY A 615 27.40 -8.99 -14.13
CA GLY A 615 26.80 -9.33 -15.43
C GLY A 615 27.75 -9.89 -16.51
N ASN A 616 29.06 -9.99 -16.23
CA ASN A 616 30.08 -10.56 -17.12
C ASN A 616 30.77 -11.80 -16.54
N GLU A 617 30.30 -12.29 -15.38
CA GLU A 617 30.95 -13.37 -14.64
C GLU A 617 30.22 -14.70 -14.84
N ASP A 618 30.76 -15.54 -15.72
CA ASP A 618 30.22 -16.87 -16.02
C ASP A 618 30.85 -17.98 -15.16
N SER A 619 31.82 -17.65 -14.29
CA SER A 619 32.49 -18.65 -13.46
C SER A 619 31.55 -19.15 -12.35
N PRO A 620 31.37 -20.48 -12.19
CA PRO A 620 30.59 -21.03 -11.09
C PRO A 620 31.13 -20.58 -9.74
N LYS A 621 30.24 -20.32 -8.78
CA LYS A 621 30.60 -20.03 -7.39
C LYS A 621 29.99 -21.06 -6.46
N GLU A 622 30.61 -21.23 -5.30
CA GLU A 622 30.21 -22.24 -4.31
C GLU A 622 30.05 -21.61 -2.93
N ILE A 623 29.02 -22.04 -2.21
CA ILE A 623 28.85 -21.84 -0.76
C ILE A 623 28.64 -23.20 -0.12
N GLY A 624 29.28 -23.46 1.00
CA GLY A 624 29.15 -24.76 1.65
C GLY A 624 29.78 -24.81 3.02
N ASN A 625 29.57 -25.93 3.68
CA ASN A 625 30.21 -26.30 4.94
C ASN A 625 31.01 -27.60 4.72
N ALA A 626 31.48 -28.24 5.80
CA ALA A 626 32.28 -29.46 5.68
C ALA A 626 31.51 -30.66 5.11
N ASP A 627 30.18 -30.60 5.07
CA ASP A 627 29.32 -31.73 4.78
C ASP A 627 28.64 -31.67 3.41
N PHE A 628 28.28 -30.46 2.97
CA PHE A 628 27.77 -30.20 1.63
C PHE A 628 27.98 -28.76 1.18
N HIS A 629 28.03 -28.59 -0.14
CA HIS A 629 28.18 -27.34 -0.86
C HIS A 629 27.06 -27.18 -1.90
N VAL A 630 26.71 -25.94 -2.20
CA VAL A 630 25.85 -25.54 -3.30
C VAL A 630 26.74 -24.84 -4.32
N ARG A 631 26.85 -25.43 -5.51
CA ARG A 631 27.50 -24.82 -6.68
C ARG A 631 26.44 -24.15 -7.53
N VAL A 632 26.60 -22.86 -7.77
CA VAL A 632 25.72 -22.07 -8.63
C VAL A 632 26.51 -21.62 -9.86
N SER A 633 25.97 -21.94 -11.04
CA SER A 633 26.49 -21.45 -12.31
C SER A 633 25.49 -20.46 -12.89
N VAL A 634 25.97 -19.31 -13.36
CA VAL A 634 25.13 -18.28 -13.98
C VAL A 634 25.65 -18.00 -15.37
N LYS A 635 24.75 -17.88 -16.34
CA LYS A 635 25.07 -17.44 -17.70
C LYS A 635 24.19 -16.26 -18.07
N PHE A 636 24.81 -15.12 -18.37
CA PHE A 636 24.10 -13.91 -18.77
C PHE A 636 23.87 -13.86 -20.29
N PHE A 637 22.72 -13.37 -20.71
CA PHE A 637 22.40 -13.11 -22.11
C PHE A 637 21.51 -11.88 -22.26
N ILE A 638 21.58 -11.28 -23.45
CA ILE A 638 20.74 -10.14 -23.81
C ILE A 638 19.41 -10.70 -24.39
N PRO A 639 18.26 -10.26 -23.85
CA PRO A 639 16.93 -10.88 -24.06
C PRO A 639 16.33 -10.80 -25.46
#